data_AF-A0A7C5BT79-F1
#
_entry.id   AF-A0A7C5BT79-F1
#
_cell.length_a   1.000
_cell.length_b   1.000
_cell.length_c   1.000
_cell.angle_alpha   90.00
_cell.angle_beta   90.00
_cell.angle_gamma   90.00
#
_symmetry.space_group_name_H-M   'P 1'
#
loop_
_entity.id
_entity.type
_entity.pdbx_description
1 polymer ?
#
loop_
_entity_poly.entity_id
_entity_poly.type
_entity_poly.pdbx_seq_one_letter_code
_entity_poly.pdbx_strand_id
1 'polypeptide(L)'
;MRRDQKTPPGEVVMRVGALLTVILALLAASMAKAKDGDGSATISFNGNSGREIPVTCGAVGTWQVIYTVPDCGMAVGGGIRVFRIPNKYWLGQCKQTNDPKALDYVTAKRSDNGPIELQVGSYYKDHSEAKVRIRDTPMKAGSTITITFGDRSGGSLGAIVPFSWQSPALFDIDSDTDGDGKELPIAKQLVVRPVAGPAAKFVVDVPLVCRTGEKTTLRIRAEDKSSNVVESYSGKITLSCTDPKAKLPKSISLTPRDKGVKALSLVFGSEGIHYVQAMSGKAYGSSNPTKVTIAEPEYRIYRGDLHCHTEVSDGTGSLDFNYHYGRDVSWLDFMGVTDHVVWDSKGQAEQSTDGPFHVSFPEWNKLQGATAARYYSPGKFVTFLAYEWSGGSDVGGDHNVYYLDDKTRVTADSSLDKEYEDLRARGNTNVFVIPHVGGRVADPKWHDPVVEPSVEITSMHGHFEWQGQAYLQKGYTVGFNGSSDGHFGLPGNDTWSNHGRLGFERRDTSVPQGITCAFARELTRDAIREAIYARHTYATTNVKILLDVTMDGHMMGDEYSSSSAPTMHISVAGTGDVGRIEVIRNKERILNRSVSGKTVSVDFRDEEPVQGTSYYYVRVSQNDGEIAWSSPIFFVYTGKPVEPKRAAVAWNYESEEDELGDIPDRDYMPELQKHLQWLAPGRFYDLKQVRLVHSPRGDYVLFYGMDKKNARIHIRWYLGFDSERIHAAVGWRDFGSVRD
;
A
#
# COMPACT_ATOMS: atom_id res chain seq x y z
N MET A 1 77.04 71.52 27.94
CA MET A 1 76.93 70.17 28.53
C MET A 1 75.80 70.17 29.56
N ARG A 2 74.63 69.64 29.21
CA ARG A 2 73.59 69.26 30.18
C ARG A 2 73.19 67.82 29.85
N ARG A 3 73.24 66.94 30.84
CA ARG A 3 72.94 65.50 30.74
C ARG A 3 71.53 65.25 31.25
N ASP A 4 70.76 64.53 30.44
CA ASP A 4 69.43 64.01 30.73
C ASP A 4 69.44 62.88 31.77
N GLN A 5 68.41 62.84 32.62
CA GLN A 5 68.08 61.71 33.50
C GLN A 5 67.06 60.81 32.79
N LYS A 6 67.38 59.51 32.71
CA LYS A 6 66.52 58.43 32.18
C LYS A 6 65.69 57.81 33.30
N THR A 7 64.39 57.64 33.04
CA THR A 7 63.46 56.79 33.81
C THR A 7 63.67 55.30 33.43
N PRO A 8 63.54 54.32 34.35
CA PRO A 8 63.84 52.91 34.06
C PRO A 8 62.71 52.20 33.30
N PRO A 9 63.01 51.22 32.43
CA PRO A 9 62.07 50.59 31.50
C PRO A 9 61.28 49.40 32.12
N GLY A 10 60.78 49.55 33.35
CA GLY A 10 60.17 48.44 34.12
C GLY A 10 58.64 48.42 34.18
N GLU A 11 57.97 49.58 34.21
CA GLU A 11 56.52 49.64 34.47
C GLU A 11 55.63 49.60 33.22
N VAL A 12 56.17 49.94 32.04
CA VAL A 12 55.41 49.92 30.78
C VAL A 12 55.21 48.48 30.26
N VAL A 13 56.15 47.58 30.55
CA VAL A 13 56.12 46.19 30.05
C VAL A 13 55.06 45.33 30.76
N MET A 14 54.81 45.56 32.06
CA MET A 14 53.79 44.78 32.79
C MET A 14 52.34 45.20 32.48
N ARG A 15 52.08 46.49 32.21
CA ARG A 15 50.73 46.95 31.84
C ARG A 15 50.34 46.56 30.41
N VAL A 16 51.30 46.52 29.49
CA VAL A 16 51.06 46.02 28.11
C VAL A 16 50.88 44.50 28.11
N GLY A 17 51.66 43.76 28.92
CA GLY A 17 51.50 42.31 29.06
C GLY A 17 50.11 41.90 29.57
N ALA A 18 49.62 42.53 30.65
CA ALA A 18 48.29 42.21 31.20
C ALA A 18 47.14 42.60 30.25
N LEU A 19 47.25 43.73 29.54
CA LEU A 19 46.26 44.13 28.53
C LEU A 19 46.27 43.19 27.32
N LEU A 20 47.45 42.73 26.89
CA LEU A 20 47.60 41.75 25.81
C LEU A 20 47.06 40.38 26.21
N THR A 21 47.22 39.95 27.46
CA THR A 21 46.65 38.69 27.97
C THR A 21 45.13 38.76 28.09
N VAL A 22 44.55 39.90 28.49
CA VAL A 22 43.09 40.10 28.50
C VAL A 22 42.53 40.20 27.08
N ILE A 23 43.24 40.86 26.15
CA ILE A 23 42.88 40.91 24.72
C ILE A 23 43.03 39.53 24.07
N LEU A 24 44.07 38.75 24.39
CA LEU A 24 44.25 37.37 23.93
C LEU A 24 43.26 36.41 24.58
N ALA A 25 42.84 36.62 25.82
CA ALA A 25 41.80 35.83 26.48
C ALA A 25 40.40 36.19 25.95
N LEU A 26 40.15 37.45 25.59
CA LEU A 26 38.93 37.89 24.90
C LEU A 26 38.92 37.43 23.43
N LEU A 27 40.07 37.40 22.75
CA LEU A 27 40.24 36.82 21.41
C LEU A 27 40.17 35.29 21.43
N ALA A 28 40.68 34.63 22.47
CA ALA A 28 40.57 33.18 22.66
C ALA A 28 39.16 32.77 23.07
N ALA A 29 38.47 33.57 23.89
CA ALA A 29 37.05 33.41 24.20
C ALA A 29 36.15 33.73 22.98
N SER A 30 36.58 34.61 22.07
CA SER A 30 35.96 34.79 20.76
C SER A 30 36.44 33.80 19.69
N MET A 31 37.30 32.85 20.05
CA MET A 31 37.82 31.76 19.20
C MET A 31 37.50 30.37 19.77
N ALA A 32 36.43 30.24 20.57
CA ALA A 32 35.66 29.01 20.50
C ALA A 32 35.12 28.94 19.08
N LYS A 33 35.88 28.31 18.16
CA LYS A 33 35.47 28.14 16.77
C LYS A 33 34.05 27.59 16.80
N ALA A 34 33.14 28.31 16.16
CA ALA A 34 31.82 27.78 15.91
C ALA A 34 32.01 26.39 15.30
N LYS A 35 31.47 25.37 15.95
CA LYS A 35 31.63 24.00 15.53
C LYS A 35 30.27 23.55 15.03
N ASP A 36 30.24 23.24 13.75
CA ASP A 36 29.09 22.64 13.08
C ASP A 36 28.56 21.46 13.90
N GLY A 37 27.24 21.34 13.98
CA GLY A 37 26.56 20.30 14.78
C GLY A 37 26.39 20.61 16.28
N ASP A 38 26.94 21.69 16.84
CA ASP A 38 26.81 21.98 18.29
C ASP A 38 25.41 22.52 18.69
N GLY A 39 24.56 22.85 17.72
CA GLY A 39 23.19 23.30 17.99
C GLY A 39 22.26 22.22 18.52
N SER A 40 21.03 22.63 18.83
CA SER A 40 19.98 21.70 19.26
C SER A 40 18.66 22.01 18.56
N ALA A 41 17.77 21.03 18.50
CA ALA A 41 16.48 21.20 17.83
C ALA A 41 15.34 20.50 18.55
N THR A 42 14.14 21.01 18.33
CA THR A 42 12.86 20.40 18.71
C THR A 42 11.91 20.39 17.52
N ILE A 43 10.91 19.52 17.57
CA ILE A 43 9.81 19.42 16.62
C ILE A 43 8.48 19.56 17.35
N SER A 44 7.49 20.16 16.68
CA SER A 44 6.12 20.17 17.18
C SER A 44 5.10 19.92 16.08
N PHE A 45 3.95 19.36 16.48
CA PHE A 45 2.78 19.13 15.64
C PHE A 45 1.52 19.08 16.52
N ASN A 46 0.49 19.85 16.17
CA ASN A 46 -0.82 19.87 16.85
C ASN A 46 -0.74 19.91 18.40
N GLY A 47 0.17 20.70 18.96
CA GLY A 47 0.32 20.89 20.41
C GLY A 47 1.30 19.93 21.11
N ASN A 48 1.75 18.85 20.45
CA ASN A 48 2.86 18.05 20.92
C ASN A 48 4.18 18.74 20.54
N SER A 49 5.12 18.86 21.48
CA SER A 49 6.44 19.46 21.23
C SER A 49 7.53 18.75 22.02
N GLY A 50 8.70 18.56 21.41
CA GLY A 50 9.85 17.94 22.05
C GLY A 50 10.90 17.51 21.04
N ARG A 51 11.86 16.68 21.47
CA ARG A 51 12.78 16.00 20.54
C ARG A 51 12.17 14.71 19.98
N GLU A 52 11.23 14.14 20.73
CA GLU A 52 10.45 12.96 20.35
C GLU A 52 8.97 13.27 20.58
N ILE A 53 8.13 13.08 19.56
CA ILE A 53 6.69 13.35 19.67
C ILE A 53 5.84 12.22 19.05
N PRO A 54 4.71 11.83 19.66
CA PRO A 54 3.72 11.00 19.00
C PRO A 54 2.85 11.85 18.08
N VAL A 55 2.50 11.31 16.90
CA VAL A 55 1.62 11.98 15.94
C VAL A 55 0.65 10.98 15.32
N THR A 56 -0.63 11.33 15.25
CA THR A 56 -1.64 10.45 14.66
C THR A 56 -1.48 10.35 13.14
N CYS A 57 -1.42 9.13 12.61
CA CYS A 57 -1.36 8.89 11.17
C CYS A 57 -2.56 9.53 10.43
N GLY A 58 -2.32 10.15 9.27
CA GLY A 58 -3.35 10.83 8.48
C GLY A 58 -3.88 12.15 9.06
N ALA A 59 -3.38 12.61 10.22
CA ALA A 59 -3.71 13.92 10.74
C ALA A 59 -3.17 15.04 9.84
N VAL A 60 -3.84 16.19 9.87
CA VAL A 60 -3.48 17.36 9.08
C VAL A 60 -3.20 18.53 10.01
N GLY A 61 -2.01 19.11 9.89
CA GLY A 61 -1.54 20.11 10.84
C GLY A 61 -0.37 20.93 10.31
N THR A 62 0.35 21.56 11.22
CA THR A 62 1.56 22.31 10.92
C THR A 62 2.70 21.71 11.72
N TRP A 63 3.80 21.37 11.04
CA TRP A 63 5.03 20.99 11.69
C TRP A 63 5.88 22.23 11.94
N GLN A 64 6.48 22.36 13.11
CA GLN A 64 7.53 23.35 13.35
C GLN A 64 8.78 22.64 13.82
N VAL A 65 9.85 22.79 13.05
CA VAL A 65 11.20 22.42 13.46
C VAL A 65 11.91 23.68 13.94
N ILE A 66 12.28 23.70 15.22
CA ILE A 66 12.90 24.83 15.88
C ILE A 66 14.33 24.45 16.24
N TYR A 67 15.30 25.06 15.57
CA TYR A 67 16.72 24.95 15.86
C TYR A 67 17.16 26.11 16.75
N THR A 68 17.89 25.81 17.83
CA THR A 68 18.50 26.77 18.74
C THR A 68 19.98 26.91 18.41
N VAL A 69 20.40 28.15 18.14
CA VAL A 69 21.78 28.53 17.82
C VAL A 69 22.67 28.27 19.04
N PRO A 70 23.80 27.56 18.88
CA PRO A 70 24.71 27.23 19.97
C PRO A 70 25.42 28.45 20.57
N ASP A 71 26.15 28.25 21.67
CA ASP A 71 26.82 29.32 22.42
C ASP A 71 27.83 30.14 21.58
N CYS A 72 28.35 29.56 20.50
CA CYS A 72 29.25 30.21 19.55
C CYS A 72 28.55 31.16 18.55
N GLY A 73 27.21 31.21 18.54
CA GLY A 73 26.44 31.97 17.55
C GLY A 73 26.31 31.22 16.22
N MET A 74 25.83 31.90 15.17
CA MET A 74 25.82 31.38 13.80
C MET A 74 26.24 32.51 12.84
N ALA A 75 27.26 32.24 12.02
CA ALA A 75 27.83 33.23 11.11
C ALA A 75 26.95 33.49 9.89
N VAL A 76 27.26 34.57 9.16
CA VAL A 76 26.72 34.80 7.81
C VAL A 76 27.24 33.71 6.89
N GLY A 77 26.37 33.14 6.05
CA GLY A 77 26.66 31.95 5.25
C GLY A 77 26.16 30.66 5.91
N GLY A 78 26.11 30.64 7.25
CA GLY A 78 25.64 29.50 8.04
C GLY A 78 24.14 29.22 7.89
N GLY A 79 23.69 28.11 8.45
CA GLY A 79 22.33 27.63 8.25
C GLY A 79 22.06 26.25 8.85
N ILE A 80 20.90 25.71 8.49
CA ILE A 80 20.49 24.35 8.85
C ILE A 80 19.89 23.62 7.66
N ARG A 81 20.04 22.30 7.62
CA ARG A 81 19.37 21.40 6.68
C ARG A 81 18.59 20.36 7.47
N VAL A 82 17.27 20.33 7.29
CA VAL A 82 16.38 19.32 7.86
C VAL A 82 16.04 18.31 6.78
N PHE A 83 16.33 17.04 7.01
CA PHE A 83 16.14 15.98 6.02
C PHE A 83 15.93 14.62 6.70
N ARG A 84 15.73 13.58 5.90
CA ARG A 84 15.63 12.20 6.38
C ARG A 84 16.27 11.27 5.36
N ILE A 85 17.11 10.35 5.81
CA ILE A 85 17.61 9.25 4.97
C ILE A 85 17.16 7.93 5.61
N PRO A 86 16.32 7.12 4.94
CA PRO A 86 15.70 7.29 3.62
C PRO A 86 14.44 8.17 3.60
N ASN A 87 14.06 8.67 2.42
CA ASN A 87 13.00 9.68 2.22
C ASN A 87 11.53 9.19 2.27
N LYS A 88 11.21 8.04 2.86
CA LYS A 88 9.84 7.45 2.78
C LYS A 88 8.82 7.95 3.81
N TYR A 89 9.21 8.74 4.80
CA TYR A 89 8.34 9.45 5.75
C TYR A 89 8.67 10.94 5.69
N TRP A 90 7.65 11.79 5.54
CA TRP A 90 7.84 13.18 5.14
C TRP A 90 7.13 14.18 6.08
N LEU A 91 7.76 15.34 6.28
CA LEU A 91 7.10 16.53 6.82
C LEU A 91 6.42 17.28 5.67
N GLY A 92 5.21 16.83 5.32
CA GLY A 92 4.51 17.27 4.11
C GLY A 92 5.04 16.60 2.84
N GLN A 93 4.12 16.15 1.99
CA GLN A 93 4.40 15.29 0.84
C GLN A 93 5.05 16.05 -0.30
N CYS A 94 4.62 17.28 -0.54
CA CYS A 94 5.02 18.11 -1.67
C CYS A 94 5.39 19.52 -1.22
N LYS A 95 6.47 19.62 -0.44
CA LYS A 95 6.99 20.87 0.12
C LYS A 95 7.12 21.94 -0.97
N GLN A 96 6.54 23.10 -0.74
CA GLN A 96 6.59 24.21 -1.68
C GLN A 96 6.59 25.55 -0.95
N THR A 97 7.12 26.59 -1.59
CA THR A 97 7.23 27.95 -1.02
C THR A 97 6.52 29.02 -1.87
N ASN A 98 5.78 28.62 -2.91
CA ASN A 98 5.25 29.51 -3.94
C ASN A 98 3.74 29.79 -3.83
N ASP A 99 2.94 28.88 -3.25
CA ASP A 99 1.49 29.07 -3.08
C ASP A 99 1.07 28.92 -1.61
N PRO A 100 0.81 30.02 -0.89
CA PRO A 100 0.46 29.98 0.53
C PRO A 100 -0.96 29.43 0.81
N LYS A 101 -1.76 29.16 -0.22
CA LYS A 101 -3.08 28.51 -0.11
C LYS A 101 -3.03 27.02 -0.39
N ALA A 102 -1.98 26.52 -1.03
CA ALA A 102 -1.82 25.10 -1.33
C ALA A 102 -1.33 24.31 -0.12
N LEU A 103 -1.60 23.00 -0.09
CA LEU A 103 -1.04 22.07 0.91
C LEU A 103 0.50 22.11 0.90
N ASP A 104 1.09 21.69 2.02
CA ASP A 104 2.53 21.56 2.22
C ASP A 104 3.33 22.86 1.98
N TYR A 105 2.69 24.02 2.15
CA TYR A 105 3.37 25.33 2.13
C TYR A 105 4.41 25.41 3.24
N VAL A 106 5.63 25.82 2.91
CA VAL A 106 6.76 25.89 3.83
C VAL A 106 7.21 27.33 3.99
N THR A 107 7.40 27.75 5.25
CA THR A 107 8.00 29.04 5.59
C THR A 107 9.14 28.85 6.57
N ALA A 108 10.01 29.85 6.68
CA ALA A 108 11.04 29.88 7.69
C ALA A 108 11.21 31.29 8.27
N LYS A 109 11.61 31.37 9.53
CA LYS A 109 11.91 32.63 10.22
C LYS A 109 13.03 32.46 11.24
N ARG A 110 13.67 33.57 11.60
CA ARG A 110 14.61 33.67 12.73
C ARG A 110 14.04 34.56 13.84
N SER A 111 14.39 34.27 15.09
CA SER A 111 13.81 34.92 16.29
C SER A 111 14.08 36.42 16.43
N ASP A 112 15.11 36.92 15.75
CA ASP A 112 15.49 38.34 15.71
C ASP A 112 14.98 39.06 14.45
N ASN A 113 14.11 38.41 13.66
CA ASN A 113 13.46 38.95 12.46
C ASN A 113 14.40 39.38 11.33
N GLY A 114 15.65 38.90 11.31
CA GLY A 114 16.55 39.08 10.17
C GLY A 114 16.08 38.32 8.92
N PRO A 115 16.57 38.66 7.72
CA PRO A 115 16.28 37.95 6.48
C PRO A 115 16.82 36.51 6.53
N ILE A 116 16.13 35.62 5.82
CA ILE A 116 16.44 34.19 5.75
C ILE A 116 16.21 33.68 4.33
N GLU A 117 17.09 32.83 3.84
CA GLU A 117 16.90 32.11 2.58
C GLU A 117 16.39 30.71 2.90
N LEU A 118 15.25 30.34 2.34
CA LEU A 118 14.66 29.01 2.44
C LEU A 118 14.68 28.33 1.07
N GLN A 119 15.25 27.13 1.03
CA GLN A 119 15.19 26.23 -0.10
C GLN A 119 14.50 24.93 0.32
N VAL A 120 13.61 24.42 -0.52
CA VAL A 120 12.97 23.12 -0.31
C VAL A 120 13.24 22.22 -1.52
N GLY A 121 13.60 20.96 -1.26
CA GLY A 121 13.65 19.93 -2.28
C GLY A 121 12.25 19.42 -2.58
N SER A 122 11.89 19.32 -3.86
CA SER A 122 10.61 18.78 -4.32
C SER A 122 10.78 18.01 -5.62
N TYR A 123 11.08 16.72 -5.54
CA TYR A 123 10.74 15.79 -6.63
C TYR A 123 10.66 14.34 -6.13
N TYR A 124 9.91 13.51 -6.89
CA TYR A 124 9.71 12.09 -6.62
C TYR A 124 11.06 11.35 -6.61
N LYS A 125 11.21 10.42 -5.67
CA LYS A 125 12.40 9.60 -5.36
C LYS A 125 13.62 10.34 -4.78
N ASP A 126 13.87 11.59 -5.15
CA ASP A 126 15.07 12.33 -4.72
C ASP A 126 14.76 13.63 -3.94
N HIS A 127 14.99 13.55 -2.62
CA HIS A 127 15.18 14.64 -1.64
C HIS A 127 13.94 15.30 -1.02
N SER A 128 13.68 14.94 0.25
CA SER A 128 12.65 15.52 1.14
C SER A 128 13.21 16.58 2.09
N GLU A 129 14.20 17.37 1.67
CA GLU A 129 14.92 18.32 2.53
C GLU A 129 14.34 19.74 2.54
N ALA A 130 14.53 20.45 3.65
CA ALA A 130 14.38 21.89 3.76
C ALA A 130 15.66 22.50 4.32
N LYS A 131 16.21 23.48 3.61
CA LYS A 131 17.48 24.13 3.93
C LYS A 131 17.27 25.62 4.14
N VAL A 132 17.84 26.12 5.22
CA VAL A 132 17.84 27.52 5.59
C VAL A 132 19.27 28.05 5.55
N ARG A 133 19.47 29.25 5.01
CA ARG A 133 20.74 29.99 5.07
C ARG A 133 20.57 31.42 5.57
N ILE A 134 21.57 31.90 6.29
CA ILE A 134 21.68 33.27 6.81
C ILE A 134 22.56 34.10 5.86
N ARG A 135 22.08 35.28 5.43
CA ARG A 135 22.74 36.07 4.37
C ARG A 135 23.27 37.44 4.78
N ASP A 136 22.81 38.02 5.88
CA ASP A 136 23.15 39.42 6.21
C ASP A 136 23.92 39.58 7.53
N THR A 137 23.38 39.04 8.61
CA THR A 137 23.76 39.33 9.99
C THR A 137 23.88 38.03 10.76
N PRO A 138 24.97 37.85 11.53
CA PRO A 138 25.14 36.66 12.34
C PRO A 138 24.05 36.57 13.41
N MET A 139 23.68 35.34 13.78
CA MET A 139 22.74 35.07 14.87
C MET A 139 23.51 34.95 16.19
N LYS A 140 22.92 35.47 17.27
CA LYS A 140 23.44 35.33 18.63
C LYS A 140 23.14 33.95 19.19
N ALA A 141 23.95 33.51 20.15
CA ALA A 141 23.66 32.35 20.97
C ALA A 141 22.24 32.39 21.55
N GLY A 142 21.56 31.25 21.53
CA GLY A 142 20.19 31.11 22.02
C GLY A 142 19.10 31.65 21.08
N SER A 143 19.43 32.38 20.00
CA SER A 143 18.47 32.68 18.94
C SER A 143 17.96 31.41 18.27
N THR A 144 16.80 31.46 17.62
CA THR A 144 16.20 30.29 16.97
C THR A 144 15.92 30.50 15.49
N ILE A 145 16.09 29.43 14.72
CA ILE A 145 15.55 29.28 13.37
C ILE A 145 14.32 28.36 13.46
N THR A 146 13.19 28.77 12.90
CA THR A 146 11.98 27.96 12.81
C THR A 146 11.65 27.70 11.35
N ILE A 147 11.61 26.42 10.94
CA ILE A 147 11.04 25.98 9.67
C ILE A 147 9.63 25.44 9.95
N THR A 148 8.64 26.00 9.26
CA THR A 148 7.23 25.65 9.39
C THR A 148 6.80 24.89 8.14
N PHE A 149 6.45 23.61 8.27
CA PHE A 149 5.90 22.81 7.17
C PHE A 149 4.38 22.73 7.30
N GLY A 150 3.66 22.97 6.19
CA GLY A 150 2.20 23.10 6.24
C GLY A 150 1.77 24.38 6.95
N ASP A 151 2.42 25.51 6.64
CA ASP A 151 2.07 26.82 7.20
C ASP A 151 0.69 27.26 6.70
N ARG A 152 -0.23 27.48 7.64
CA ARG A 152 -1.63 27.83 7.38
C ARG A 152 -1.90 29.34 7.33
N SER A 153 -0.89 30.19 7.57
CA SER A 153 -1.06 31.63 7.67
C SER A 153 -1.64 32.29 6.42
N GLY A 154 -1.45 31.69 5.24
CA GLY A 154 -2.04 32.16 3.98
C GLY A 154 -3.26 31.38 3.49
N GLY A 155 -3.82 30.48 4.31
CA GLY A 155 -5.01 29.70 4.00
C GLY A 155 -4.76 28.25 3.55
N SER A 156 -3.51 27.77 3.58
CA SER A 156 -3.19 26.36 3.38
C SER A 156 -3.98 25.44 4.31
N LEU A 157 -4.30 24.24 3.83
CA LEU A 157 -4.83 23.16 4.66
C LEU A 157 -3.77 22.57 5.61
N GLY A 158 -2.48 22.83 5.39
CA GLY A 158 -1.36 22.36 6.22
C GLY A 158 -0.58 21.22 5.57
N ALA A 159 0.04 20.38 6.41
CA ALA A 159 0.82 19.22 6.02
C ALA A 159 0.16 17.94 6.52
N ILE A 160 0.20 16.92 5.67
CA ILE A 160 -0.41 15.62 5.91
C ILE A 160 0.62 14.68 6.55
N VAL A 161 0.26 14.07 7.67
CA VAL A 161 0.99 12.94 8.26
C VAL A 161 0.74 11.70 7.39
N PRO A 162 1.76 10.90 7.03
CA PRO A 162 1.56 9.63 6.33
C PRO A 162 0.46 8.76 6.97
N PHE A 163 -0.28 8.04 6.14
CA PHE A 163 -1.51 7.36 6.58
C PHE A 163 -1.27 6.10 7.39
N SER A 164 -0.08 5.52 7.24
CA SER A 164 0.43 4.44 8.07
C SER A 164 1.95 4.50 8.10
N TRP A 165 2.54 3.94 9.16
CA TRP A 165 3.97 3.89 9.33
C TRP A 165 4.35 2.90 10.44
N GLN A 166 5.43 2.14 10.26
CA GLN A 166 5.71 0.92 11.03
C GLN A 166 6.71 1.15 12.18
N SER A 167 7.51 2.21 12.11
CA SER A 167 8.66 2.43 13.01
C SER A 167 8.80 3.90 13.41
N PRO A 168 9.62 4.27 14.40
CA PRO A 168 9.90 5.68 14.63
C PRO A 168 10.52 6.33 13.39
N ALA A 169 9.98 7.46 12.94
CA ALA A 169 10.57 8.25 11.86
C ALA A 169 11.63 9.19 12.43
N LEU A 170 12.88 8.95 12.06
CA LEU A 170 14.03 9.77 12.44
C LEU A 170 14.22 10.91 11.44
N PHE A 171 14.51 12.12 11.91
CA PHE A 171 14.84 13.26 11.08
C PHE A 171 16.21 13.82 11.47
N ASP A 172 17.05 13.96 10.46
CA ASP A 172 18.38 14.52 10.55
C ASP A 172 18.33 16.04 10.47
N ILE A 173 19.21 16.67 11.24
CA ILE A 173 19.46 18.11 11.16
C ILE A 173 20.96 18.27 11.12
N ASP A 174 21.45 18.78 9.99
CA ASP A 174 22.82 19.24 9.90
C ASP A 174 22.84 20.77 10.06
N SER A 175 23.88 21.31 10.69
CA SER A 175 24.10 22.75 10.80
C SER A 175 25.46 23.16 10.26
N ASP A 176 25.48 24.30 9.60
CA ASP A 176 26.68 25.06 9.21
C ASP A 176 26.69 26.31 10.09
N THR A 177 27.55 26.33 11.10
CA THR A 177 27.52 27.34 12.15
C THR A 177 28.56 28.43 11.90
N ASP A 178 29.67 28.08 11.24
CA ASP A 178 30.75 29.02 10.90
C ASP A 178 30.62 29.66 9.50
N GLY A 179 29.70 29.17 8.67
CA GLY A 179 29.38 29.70 7.35
C GLY A 179 30.34 29.28 6.25
N ASP A 180 31.17 28.24 6.46
CA ASP A 180 32.13 27.76 5.48
C ASP A 180 31.51 26.86 4.39
N GLY A 181 30.23 26.52 4.53
CA GLY A 181 29.46 25.69 3.62
C GLY A 181 29.47 24.20 3.94
N LYS A 182 30.18 23.76 5.00
CA LYS A 182 30.12 22.40 5.52
C LYS A 182 29.03 22.29 6.56
N GLU A 183 28.29 21.19 6.48
CA GLU A 183 27.20 20.89 7.40
C GLU A 183 27.59 19.64 8.21
N LEU A 184 27.47 19.71 9.53
CA LEU A 184 27.63 18.54 10.40
C LEU A 184 26.34 18.25 11.17
N PRO A 185 26.04 16.95 11.42
CA PRO A 185 24.84 16.56 12.13
C PRO A 185 24.86 17.06 13.57
N ILE A 186 23.70 17.51 14.05
CA ILE A 186 23.53 17.81 15.47
C ILE A 186 23.61 16.54 16.32
N ALA A 187 23.96 16.69 17.60
CA ALA A 187 24.20 15.56 18.51
C ALA A 187 23.03 14.57 18.67
N LYS A 188 21.77 14.99 18.43
CA LYS A 188 20.60 14.09 18.47
C LYS A 188 19.58 14.46 17.41
N GLN A 189 19.17 13.45 16.63
CA GLN A 189 18.06 13.50 15.69
C GLN A 189 16.72 13.82 16.36
N LEU A 190 15.76 14.27 15.57
CA LEU A 190 14.36 14.37 15.96
C LEU A 190 13.66 13.04 15.69
N VAL A 191 12.71 12.69 16.55
CA VAL A 191 11.95 11.44 16.45
C VAL A 191 10.45 11.74 16.37
N VAL A 192 9.82 11.28 15.30
CA VAL A 192 8.36 11.26 15.19
C VAL A 192 7.90 9.82 15.38
N ARG A 193 6.94 9.58 16.27
CA ARG A 193 6.30 8.28 16.45
C ARG A 193 4.88 8.33 15.88
N PRO A 194 4.67 7.86 14.64
CA PRO A 194 3.33 7.72 14.12
C PRO A 194 2.53 6.73 14.96
N VAL A 195 1.30 7.10 15.29
CA VAL A 195 0.38 6.27 16.09
C VAL A 195 -0.98 6.21 15.42
N ALA A 196 -1.71 5.13 15.65
CA ALA A 196 -3.10 5.04 15.24
C ALA A 196 -3.98 6.05 16.01
N GLY A 197 -5.06 6.50 15.36
CA GLY A 197 -6.11 7.25 16.00
C GLY A 197 -6.97 6.40 16.94
N PRO A 198 -8.07 6.96 17.47
CA PRO A 198 -9.04 6.20 18.25
C PRO A 198 -9.64 5.05 17.40
N ALA A 199 -9.91 3.91 18.05
CA ALA A 199 -10.55 2.77 17.39
C ALA A 199 -11.94 3.17 16.86
N ALA A 200 -12.16 2.91 15.57
CA ALA A 200 -13.38 3.22 14.84
C ALA A 200 -14.12 1.96 14.39
N LYS A 201 -13.39 0.85 14.14
CA LYS A 201 -13.94 -0.40 13.61
C LYS A 201 -13.20 -1.64 14.12
N PHE A 202 -13.81 -2.79 13.93
CA PHE A 202 -13.15 -4.09 14.13
C PHE A 202 -13.02 -4.83 12.80
N VAL A 203 -11.85 -5.43 12.58
CA VAL A 203 -11.67 -6.47 11.56
C VAL A 203 -11.84 -7.81 12.26
N VAL A 204 -12.73 -8.64 11.74
CA VAL A 204 -13.03 -9.98 12.25
C VAL A 204 -12.69 -10.99 11.16
N ASP A 205 -11.96 -12.04 11.52
CA ASP A 205 -11.49 -13.05 10.58
C ASP A 205 -11.74 -14.46 11.09
N VAL A 206 -12.18 -15.31 10.19
CA VAL A 206 -12.41 -16.76 10.37
C VAL A 206 -12.00 -17.48 9.08
N PRO A 207 -11.63 -18.77 9.10
CA PRO A 207 -11.36 -19.49 7.86
C PRO A 207 -12.57 -19.52 6.93
N LEU A 208 -12.34 -19.45 5.61
CA LEU A 208 -13.41 -19.40 4.61
C LEU A 208 -14.19 -20.73 4.51
N VAL A 209 -13.54 -21.85 4.84
CA VAL A 209 -14.15 -23.19 4.83
C VAL A 209 -13.82 -23.92 6.13
N CYS A 210 -14.82 -24.51 6.77
CA CYS A 210 -14.69 -25.28 8.00
C CYS A 210 -15.60 -26.51 7.97
N ARG A 211 -15.26 -27.56 8.73
CA ARG A 211 -16.18 -28.65 9.02
C ARG A 211 -16.95 -28.39 10.32
N THR A 212 -18.19 -28.86 10.38
CA THR A 212 -19.00 -28.86 11.60
C THR A 212 -18.26 -29.57 12.75
N GLY A 213 -18.18 -28.92 13.91
CA GLY A 213 -17.49 -29.44 15.09
C GLY A 213 -15.97 -29.29 15.08
N GLU A 214 -15.37 -28.80 13.98
CA GLU A 214 -13.95 -28.48 13.89
C GLU A 214 -13.60 -27.30 14.81
N LYS A 215 -12.49 -27.43 15.54
CA LYS A 215 -11.93 -26.31 16.30
C LYS A 215 -11.15 -25.39 15.36
N THR A 216 -11.66 -24.19 15.16
CA THR A 216 -11.04 -23.17 14.33
C THR A 216 -10.66 -21.92 15.16
N THR A 217 -10.04 -20.95 14.50
CA THR A 217 -9.60 -19.69 15.11
C THR A 217 -10.44 -18.54 14.61
N LEU A 218 -11.01 -17.79 15.55
CA LEU A 218 -11.58 -16.46 15.33
C LEU A 218 -10.55 -15.41 15.72
N ARG A 219 -10.32 -14.43 14.85
CA ARG A 219 -9.33 -13.38 15.06
C ARG A 219 -10.00 -12.00 14.96
N ILE A 220 -9.61 -11.09 15.84
CA ILE A 220 -10.21 -9.76 15.97
C ILE A 220 -9.09 -8.73 16.09
N ARG A 221 -9.20 -7.64 15.33
CA ARG A 221 -8.25 -6.52 15.34
C ARG A 221 -9.01 -5.21 15.45
N ALA A 222 -8.58 -4.33 16.36
CA ALA A 222 -9.13 -2.99 16.50
C ALA A 222 -8.39 -2.03 15.56
N GLU A 223 -9.13 -1.26 14.77
CA GLU A 223 -8.56 -0.32 13.82
C GLU A 223 -9.14 1.09 13.97
N ASP A 224 -8.30 2.09 13.67
CA ASP A 224 -8.75 3.46 13.49
C ASP A 224 -9.45 3.66 12.14
N LYS A 225 -9.92 4.88 11.87
CA LYS A 225 -10.59 5.21 10.59
C LYS A 225 -9.70 4.99 9.36
N SER A 226 -8.38 5.06 9.52
CA SER A 226 -7.38 4.88 8.46
C SER A 226 -6.90 3.42 8.32
N SER A 227 -7.57 2.47 8.98
CA SER A 227 -7.21 1.05 9.00
C SER A 227 -5.86 0.75 9.68
N ASN A 228 -5.36 1.65 10.54
CA ASN A 228 -4.19 1.37 11.37
C ASN A 228 -4.61 0.59 12.62
N VAL A 229 -3.77 -0.35 13.05
CA VAL A 229 -4.00 -1.13 14.27
C VAL A 229 -3.88 -0.22 15.50
N VAL A 230 -4.92 -0.22 16.33
CA VAL A 230 -4.92 0.54 17.59
C VAL A 230 -4.29 -0.33 18.68
N GLU A 231 -2.96 -0.39 18.71
CA GLU A 231 -2.23 -1.26 19.64
C GLU A 231 -2.57 -1.01 21.12
N SER A 232 -2.91 0.25 21.45
CA SER A 232 -3.28 0.69 22.79
C SER A 232 -4.73 0.39 23.17
N TYR A 233 -5.52 -0.23 22.28
CA TYR A 233 -6.95 -0.47 22.51
C TYR A 233 -7.17 -1.26 23.80
N SER A 234 -8.06 -0.74 24.63
CA SER A 234 -8.48 -1.34 25.89
C SER A 234 -9.98 -1.25 25.99
N GLY A 235 -10.66 -2.39 26.04
CA GLY A 235 -12.12 -2.39 26.00
C GLY A 235 -12.73 -3.78 25.95
N LYS A 236 -14.00 -3.84 26.37
CA LYS A 236 -14.84 -5.04 26.24
C LYS A 236 -15.47 -5.06 24.84
N ILE A 237 -15.40 -6.21 24.18
CA ILE A 237 -16.01 -6.47 22.87
C ILE A 237 -17.07 -7.55 23.05
N THR A 238 -18.29 -7.28 22.56
CA THR A 238 -19.38 -8.26 22.50
C THR A 238 -19.31 -9.01 21.17
N LEU A 239 -19.53 -10.32 21.22
CA LEU A 239 -19.48 -11.20 20.05
C LEU A 239 -20.84 -11.85 19.81
N SER A 240 -21.24 -11.94 18.54
CA SER A 240 -22.39 -12.72 18.06
C SER A 240 -21.99 -13.54 16.84
N CYS A 241 -22.71 -14.64 16.59
CA CYS A 241 -22.51 -15.49 15.43
C CYS A 241 -23.86 -15.85 14.83
N THR A 242 -23.95 -15.92 13.50
CA THR A 242 -25.17 -16.33 12.80
C THR A 242 -25.46 -17.83 12.92
N ASP A 243 -24.44 -18.64 13.26
CA ASP A 243 -24.64 -20.04 13.61
C ASP A 243 -25.20 -20.16 15.04
N PRO A 244 -26.46 -20.62 15.21
CA PRO A 244 -27.08 -20.74 16.53
C PRO A 244 -26.40 -21.79 17.43
N LYS A 245 -25.59 -22.68 16.86
CA LYS A 245 -24.86 -23.74 17.58
C LYS A 245 -23.37 -23.44 17.73
N ALA A 246 -22.90 -22.27 17.31
CA ALA A 246 -21.50 -21.90 17.45
C ALA A 246 -21.07 -21.82 18.92
N LYS A 247 -19.87 -22.33 19.21
CA LYS A 247 -19.23 -22.23 20.52
C LYS A 247 -18.17 -21.14 20.49
N LEU A 248 -18.49 -19.99 21.06
CA LEU A 248 -17.61 -18.84 21.24
C LEU A 248 -18.00 -18.07 22.52
N PRO A 249 -17.07 -17.34 23.14
CA PRO A 249 -17.40 -16.47 24.26
C PRO A 249 -18.33 -15.34 23.80
N LYS A 250 -19.36 -15.00 24.59
CA LYS A 250 -20.27 -13.87 24.31
C LYS A 250 -19.58 -12.50 24.35
N SER A 251 -18.47 -12.41 25.05
CA SER A 251 -17.64 -11.21 25.10
C SER A 251 -16.20 -11.53 25.43
N ILE A 252 -15.29 -10.68 24.94
CA ILE A 252 -13.87 -10.70 25.26
C ILE A 252 -13.43 -9.32 25.75
N SER A 253 -12.21 -9.22 26.24
CA SER A 253 -11.56 -7.94 26.52
C SER A 253 -10.21 -7.90 25.83
N LEU A 254 -9.95 -6.79 25.14
CA LEU A 254 -8.61 -6.43 24.70
C LEU A 254 -8.01 -5.47 25.72
N THR A 255 -6.72 -5.60 25.91
CA THR A 255 -5.86 -4.76 26.74
C THR A 255 -4.67 -4.32 25.90
N PRO A 256 -3.89 -3.31 26.34
CA PRO A 256 -2.68 -2.92 25.63
C PRO A 256 -1.64 -4.06 25.45
N ARG A 257 -1.73 -5.14 26.24
CA ARG A 257 -0.88 -6.33 26.07
C ARG A 257 -1.23 -7.15 24.83
N ASP A 258 -2.48 -7.06 24.39
CA ASP A 258 -2.96 -7.73 23.17
C ASP A 258 -2.52 -6.96 21.91
N LYS A 259 -1.93 -5.76 22.03
CA LYS A 259 -1.53 -4.90 20.90
C LYS A 259 -2.65 -4.72 19.86
N GLY A 260 -3.89 -4.55 20.33
CA GLY A 260 -5.05 -4.36 19.46
C GLY A 260 -5.51 -5.62 18.69
N VAL A 261 -4.86 -6.78 18.87
CA VAL A 261 -5.12 -8.03 18.14
C VAL A 261 -5.39 -9.18 19.11
N LYS A 262 -6.42 -10.00 18.84
CA LYS A 262 -6.73 -11.17 19.67
C LYS A 262 -7.23 -12.35 18.85
N ALA A 263 -6.70 -13.53 19.14
CA ALA A 263 -7.16 -14.80 18.61
C ALA A 263 -7.88 -15.61 19.70
N LEU A 264 -8.94 -16.31 19.33
CA LEU A 264 -9.72 -17.17 20.22
C LEU A 264 -10.24 -18.40 19.49
N SER A 265 -10.60 -19.44 20.25
CA SER A 265 -11.21 -20.64 19.71
C SER A 265 -12.65 -20.37 19.28
N LEU A 266 -13.02 -20.90 18.12
CA LEU A 266 -14.38 -20.95 17.59
C LEU A 266 -14.69 -22.38 17.13
N VAL A 267 -15.92 -22.84 17.32
CA VAL A 267 -16.42 -24.10 16.74
C VAL A 267 -17.79 -23.81 16.15
N PHE A 268 -17.95 -24.04 14.84
CA PHE A 268 -19.27 -24.00 14.21
C PHE A 268 -19.99 -25.35 14.43
N GLY A 269 -21.30 -25.30 14.67
CA GLY A 269 -22.18 -26.44 14.93
C GLY A 269 -23.26 -26.68 13.88
N SER A 270 -23.39 -25.81 12.88
CA SER A 270 -24.39 -25.94 11.80
C SER A 270 -23.76 -25.76 10.43
N GLU A 271 -24.15 -26.59 9.45
CA GLU A 271 -23.83 -26.39 8.04
C GLU A 271 -24.41 -25.08 7.50
N GLY A 272 -23.75 -24.48 6.50
CA GLY A 272 -24.20 -23.26 5.83
C GLY A 272 -23.14 -22.15 5.84
N ILE A 273 -23.54 -20.97 5.37
CA ILE A 273 -22.71 -19.76 5.40
C ILE A 273 -22.95 -19.04 6.73
N HIS A 274 -21.87 -18.77 7.46
CA HIS A 274 -21.94 -18.09 8.75
C HIS A 274 -21.01 -16.90 8.86
N TYR A 275 -21.37 -15.98 9.76
CA TYR A 275 -20.64 -14.76 10.08
C TYR A 275 -20.49 -14.62 11.59
N VAL A 276 -19.40 -13.97 12.01
CA VAL A 276 -19.15 -13.54 13.39
C VAL A 276 -19.08 -12.02 13.43
N GLN A 277 -19.72 -11.41 14.41
CA GLN A 277 -19.74 -9.96 14.58
C GLN A 277 -19.06 -9.57 15.88
N ALA A 278 -18.39 -8.43 15.87
CA ALA A 278 -17.73 -7.82 17.02
C ALA A 278 -18.23 -6.38 17.21
N MET A 279 -18.58 -6.01 18.45
CA MET A 279 -19.10 -4.68 18.75
C MET A 279 -18.60 -4.13 20.09
N SER A 280 -18.27 -2.84 20.11
CA SER A 280 -17.95 -2.07 21.32
C SER A 280 -18.29 -0.59 21.10
N GLY A 281 -19.34 -0.10 21.77
CA GLY A 281 -19.86 1.25 21.52
C GLY A 281 -20.29 1.41 20.06
N LYS A 282 -19.69 2.37 19.34
CA LYS A 282 -19.93 2.59 17.90
C LYS A 282 -19.02 1.74 17.00
N ALA A 283 -17.95 1.15 17.52
CA ALA A 283 -17.06 0.32 16.73
C ALA A 283 -17.72 -1.04 16.48
N TYR A 284 -17.80 -1.41 15.20
CA TYR A 284 -18.42 -2.64 14.72
C TYR A 284 -17.51 -3.32 13.69
N GLY A 285 -17.64 -4.63 13.58
CA GLY A 285 -17.02 -5.43 12.54
C GLY A 285 -17.84 -6.71 12.29
N SER A 286 -17.96 -7.10 11.03
CA SER A 286 -18.45 -8.41 10.63
C SER A 286 -17.31 -9.20 10.02
N SER A 287 -17.28 -10.50 10.25
CA SER A 287 -16.28 -11.36 9.66
C SER A 287 -16.50 -11.52 8.16
N ASN A 288 -15.47 -12.05 7.49
CA ASN A 288 -15.68 -12.75 6.24
C ASN A 288 -16.69 -13.91 6.42
N PRO A 289 -17.37 -14.34 5.35
CA PRO A 289 -18.19 -15.55 5.39
C PRO A 289 -17.34 -16.78 5.66
N THR A 290 -17.94 -17.77 6.32
CA THR A 290 -17.40 -19.14 6.41
C THR A 290 -18.44 -20.12 5.87
N LYS A 291 -18.06 -20.92 4.88
CA LYS A 291 -18.80 -22.12 4.43
C LYS A 291 -18.49 -23.26 5.40
N VAL A 292 -19.49 -23.65 6.19
CA VAL A 292 -19.41 -24.79 7.10
C VAL A 292 -20.04 -26.00 6.43
N THR A 293 -19.31 -27.10 6.32
CA THR A 293 -19.79 -28.37 5.74
C THR A 293 -19.99 -29.43 6.82
N ILE A 294 -20.78 -30.47 6.53
CA ILE A 294 -20.88 -31.65 7.41
C ILE A 294 -19.66 -32.56 7.24
N ALA A 295 -19.33 -32.91 5.99
CA ALA A 295 -18.18 -33.72 5.64
C ALA A 295 -16.88 -32.90 5.65
N GLU A 296 -15.74 -33.58 5.73
CA GLU A 296 -14.44 -32.93 5.52
C GLU A 296 -14.39 -32.40 4.08
N PRO A 297 -14.14 -31.10 3.89
CA PRO A 297 -14.06 -30.53 2.55
C PRO A 297 -12.82 -31.07 1.83
N GLU A 298 -12.96 -31.40 0.55
CA GLU A 298 -11.83 -31.83 -0.28
C GLU A 298 -10.80 -30.70 -0.45
N TYR A 299 -11.29 -29.47 -0.65
CA TYR A 299 -10.49 -28.26 -0.75
C TYR A 299 -10.89 -27.26 0.33
N ARG A 300 -9.89 -26.60 0.90
CA ARG A 300 -10.07 -25.38 1.68
C ARG A 300 -9.66 -24.19 0.82
N ILE A 301 -10.18 -23.02 1.16
CA ILE A 301 -9.79 -21.77 0.50
C ILE A 301 -8.81 -21.04 1.42
N TYR A 302 -7.57 -20.93 0.97
CA TYR A 302 -6.51 -20.19 1.63
C TYR A 302 -6.30 -18.85 0.95
N ARG A 303 -5.93 -17.82 1.71
CA ARG A 303 -5.74 -16.47 1.22
C ARG A 303 -4.28 -16.05 1.30
N GLY A 304 -3.78 -15.40 0.28
CA GLY A 304 -2.42 -14.92 0.29
C GLY A 304 -2.17 -13.65 -0.48
N ASP A 305 -1.05 -13.04 -0.11
CA ASP A 305 -0.49 -11.86 -0.75
C ASP A 305 0.87 -12.25 -1.32
N LEU A 306 0.94 -12.40 -2.63
CA LEU A 306 2.12 -12.89 -3.30
C LEU A 306 3.06 -11.75 -3.74
N HIS A 307 2.69 -10.49 -3.54
CA HIS A 307 3.43 -9.36 -4.09
C HIS A 307 3.51 -8.24 -3.06
N CYS A 308 4.67 -8.05 -2.44
CA CYS A 308 4.91 -6.96 -1.51
C CYS A 308 6.41 -6.66 -1.36
N HIS A 309 6.70 -5.43 -0.93
CA HIS A 309 8.05 -4.86 -0.94
C HIS A 309 8.48 -4.38 0.44
N THR A 310 9.77 -4.47 0.71
CA THR A 310 10.37 -4.12 2.00
C THR A 310 11.33 -2.94 1.88
N GLU A 311 11.86 -2.50 3.02
CA GLU A 311 12.91 -1.49 3.09
C GLU A 311 14.22 -1.88 2.38
N VAL A 312 14.38 -3.15 1.99
CA VAL A 312 15.53 -3.58 1.21
C VAL A 312 15.40 -3.02 -0.20
N SER A 313 14.22 -3.11 -0.84
CA SER A 313 13.90 -2.43 -2.10
C SER A 313 13.20 -1.08 -1.84
N ASP A 314 12.14 -0.75 -2.55
CA ASP A 314 11.49 0.57 -2.46
C ASP A 314 10.25 0.59 -1.53
N GLY A 315 10.03 -0.48 -0.77
CA GLY A 315 9.03 -0.59 0.27
C GLY A 315 9.47 -0.04 1.64
N THR A 316 8.77 -0.47 2.69
CA THR A 316 9.05 -0.07 4.08
C THR A 316 8.85 -1.24 5.03
N GLY A 317 9.48 -1.15 6.21
CA GLY A 317 9.50 -2.25 7.18
C GLY A 317 10.48 -3.34 6.78
N SER A 318 11.08 -3.98 7.77
CA SER A 318 12.00 -5.09 7.54
C SER A 318 11.28 -6.31 6.97
N LEU A 319 12.05 -7.25 6.41
CA LEU A 319 11.54 -8.58 6.01
C LEU A 319 10.80 -9.28 7.16
N ASP A 320 11.37 -9.26 8.37
CA ASP A 320 10.72 -9.81 9.56
C ASP A 320 9.39 -9.12 9.86
N PHE A 321 9.36 -7.80 9.80
CA PHE A 321 8.14 -7.04 10.07
C PHE A 321 7.04 -7.42 9.08
N ASN A 322 7.35 -7.49 7.79
CA ASN A 322 6.39 -7.82 6.75
C ASN A 322 5.79 -9.23 6.94
N TYR A 323 6.63 -10.26 7.13
CA TYR A 323 6.10 -11.60 7.39
C TYR A 323 5.34 -11.73 8.71
N HIS A 324 5.80 -11.05 9.78
CA HIS A 324 5.07 -10.99 11.04
C HIS A 324 3.71 -10.32 10.85
N TYR A 325 3.65 -9.21 10.14
CA TYR A 325 2.42 -8.48 9.88
C TYR A 325 1.45 -9.33 9.05
N GLY A 326 1.91 -9.93 7.95
CA GLY A 326 1.11 -10.83 7.12
C GLY A 326 0.51 -11.99 7.90
N ARG A 327 1.32 -12.68 8.73
CA ARG A 327 0.90 -13.85 9.51
C ARG A 327 0.01 -13.50 10.71
N ASP A 328 0.46 -12.55 11.53
CA ASP A 328 -0.07 -12.35 12.88
C ASP A 328 -1.03 -11.17 12.98
N VAL A 329 -0.99 -10.24 12.01
CA VAL A 329 -1.88 -9.07 11.96
C VAL A 329 -2.93 -9.26 10.87
N SER A 330 -2.55 -9.38 9.60
CA SER A 330 -3.48 -9.55 8.46
C SER A 330 -4.09 -10.94 8.35
N TRP A 331 -3.43 -11.93 8.94
CA TRP A 331 -3.81 -13.34 8.95
C TRP A 331 -3.96 -13.93 7.55
N LEU A 332 -2.92 -13.69 6.74
CA LEU A 332 -2.70 -14.40 5.49
C LEU A 332 -2.34 -15.86 5.78
N ASP A 333 -2.77 -16.76 4.91
CA ASP A 333 -2.43 -18.18 4.94
C ASP A 333 -1.14 -18.46 4.15
N PHE A 334 -0.89 -17.71 3.07
CA PHE A 334 0.36 -17.76 2.33
C PHE A 334 0.85 -16.39 1.88
N MET A 335 2.16 -16.24 1.67
CA MET A 335 2.76 -14.95 1.34
C MET A 335 4.07 -15.07 0.56
N GLY A 336 4.30 -14.14 -0.35
CA GLY A 336 5.59 -13.90 -1.01
C GLY A 336 6.03 -12.45 -0.80
N VAL A 337 7.24 -12.25 -0.28
CA VAL A 337 7.90 -10.93 -0.38
C VAL A 337 8.69 -10.93 -1.69
N THR A 338 8.51 -9.90 -2.50
CA THR A 338 8.99 -9.85 -3.88
C THR A 338 9.81 -8.58 -4.13
N ASP A 339 10.78 -8.29 -3.25
CA ASP A 339 11.67 -7.13 -3.43
C ASP A 339 12.29 -7.10 -4.84
N HIS A 340 12.40 -5.90 -5.41
CA HIS A 340 12.90 -5.67 -6.75
C HIS A 340 14.33 -6.20 -6.99
N VAL A 341 14.47 -6.99 -8.04
CA VAL A 341 15.75 -7.36 -8.65
C VAL A 341 15.87 -6.66 -10.00
N VAL A 342 16.98 -5.94 -10.17
CA VAL A 342 17.31 -5.13 -11.35
C VAL A 342 18.71 -5.51 -11.86
N TRP A 343 19.29 -4.73 -12.77
CA TRP A 343 20.60 -5.03 -13.34
C TRP A 343 21.52 -3.81 -13.35
N ASP A 344 22.79 -4.07 -13.04
CA ASP A 344 23.85 -3.07 -13.09
C ASP A 344 24.22 -2.70 -14.55
N SER A 345 25.08 -1.70 -14.71
CA SER A 345 25.60 -1.28 -16.03
C SER A 345 26.32 -2.38 -16.84
N LYS A 346 26.66 -3.51 -16.22
CA LYS A 346 27.31 -4.68 -16.85
C LYS A 346 26.31 -5.83 -17.09
N GLY A 347 25.02 -5.61 -16.81
CA GLY A 347 23.96 -6.59 -16.95
C GLY A 347 23.93 -7.65 -15.84
N GLN A 348 24.62 -7.44 -14.72
CA GLN A 348 24.60 -8.36 -13.59
C GLN A 348 23.41 -8.04 -12.69
N ALA A 349 22.71 -9.10 -12.25
CA ALA A 349 21.62 -8.95 -11.30
C ALA A 349 22.08 -8.25 -10.02
N GLU A 350 21.32 -7.23 -9.63
CA GLU A 350 21.51 -6.48 -8.40
C GLU A 350 20.18 -6.25 -7.71
N GLN A 351 20.26 -5.98 -6.41
CA GLN A 351 19.10 -5.59 -5.63
C GLN A 351 18.83 -4.08 -5.89
N SER A 352 17.57 -3.69 -6.08
CA SER A 352 17.21 -2.30 -6.36
C SER A 352 17.73 -1.31 -5.31
N THR A 353 18.45 -0.28 -5.75
CA THR A 353 19.02 0.76 -4.87
C THR A 353 18.02 1.85 -4.47
N ASP A 354 16.74 1.71 -4.82
CA ASP A 354 15.67 2.63 -4.42
C ASP A 354 15.39 2.60 -2.89
N GLY A 355 15.96 1.62 -2.18
CA GLY A 355 15.87 1.46 -0.73
C GLY A 355 17.03 2.04 0.07
N PRO A 356 16.83 2.36 1.37
CA PRO A 356 17.92 2.72 2.30
C PRO A 356 18.99 1.65 2.52
N PHE A 357 18.61 0.37 2.39
CA PHE A 357 19.43 -0.74 2.85
C PHE A 357 20.05 -1.44 1.65
N HIS A 358 21.23 -0.97 1.26
CA HIS A 358 22.02 -1.62 0.24
C HIS A 358 22.63 -2.91 0.78
N VAL A 359 22.20 -4.03 0.22
CA VAL A 359 22.76 -5.36 0.47
C VAL A 359 23.24 -5.92 -0.86
N SER A 360 24.34 -6.67 -0.86
CA SER A 360 24.75 -7.33 -2.10
C SER A 360 23.70 -8.35 -2.53
N PHE A 361 23.56 -8.60 -3.83
CA PHE A 361 22.58 -9.56 -4.36
C PHE A 361 22.67 -10.97 -3.71
N PRO A 362 23.87 -11.56 -3.49
CA PRO A 362 23.97 -12.83 -2.77
C PRO A 362 23.55 -12.76 -1.29
N GLU A 363 23.82 -11.65 -0.61
CA GLU A 363 23.38 -11.44 0.77
C GLU A 363 21.87 -11.28 0.86
N TRP A 364 21.27 -10.52 -0.07
CA TRP A 364 19.82 -10.40 -0.21
C TRP A 364 19.18 -11.77 -0.41
N ASN A 365 19.65 -12.59 -1.36
CA ASN A 365 19.09 -13.93 -1.61
C ASN A 365 19.14 -14.80 -0.34
N LYS A 366 20.26 -14.77 0.40
CA LYS A 366 20.38 -15.49 1.67
C LYS A 366 19.42 -14.97 2.73
N LEU A 367 19.27 -13.66 2.86
CA LEU A 367 18.38 -13.02 3.83
C LEU A 367 16.91 -13.34 3.52
N GLN A 368 16.53 -13.24 2.24
CA GLN A 368 15.20 -13.55 1.72
C GLN A 368 14.82 -15.00 2.02
N GLY A 369 15.68 -15.95 1.62
CA GLY A 369 15.45 -17.37 1.83
C GLY A 369 15.40 -17.76 3.31
N ALA A 370 16.37 -17.30 4.11
CA ALA A 370 16.41 -17.61 5.54
C ALA A 370 15.20 -17.04 6.31
N THR A 371 14.72 -15.86 5.92
CA THR A 371 13.55 -15.24 6.55
C THR A 371 12.27 -15.94 6.12
N ALA A 372 12.09 -16.24 4.83
CA ALA A 372 10.98 -17.06 4.35
C ALA A 372 10.93 -18.41 5.10
N ALA A 373 12.06 -19.12 5.19
CA ALA A 373 12.17 -20.39 5.92
C ALA A 373 11.76 -20.30 7.40
N ARG A 374 12.14 -19.21 8.08
CA ARG A 374 11.83 -19.01 9.51
C ARG A 374 10.33 -18.84 9.76
N TYR A 375 9.61 -18.22 8.82
CA TYR A 375 8.16 -18.03 8.92
C TYR A 375 7.36 -19.19 8.34
N TYR A 376 7.97 -20.04 7.51
CA TYR A 376 7.31 -21.21 6.94
C TYR A 376 6.86 -22.17 8.05
N SER A 377 5.55 -22.37 8.13
CA SER A 377 4.92 -23.30 9.05
C SER A 377 3.79 -24.03 8.32
N PRO A 378 4.07 -25.20 7.69
CA PRO A 378 3.06 -26.03 7.04
C PRO A 378 1.80 -26.20 7.90
N GLY A 379 0.63 -26.11 7.28
CA GLY A 379 -0.66 -26.16 7.96
C GLY A 379 -1.07 -24.87 8.69
N LYS A 380 -0.24 -23.82 8.68
CA LYS A 380 -0.53 -22.54 9.38
C LYS A 380 -0.17 -21.29 8.60
N PHE A 381 1.00 -21.26 7.97
CA PHE A 381 1.48 -20.11 7.19
C PHE A 381 2.54 -20.56 6.18
N VAL A 382 2.27 -20.38 4.89
CA VAL A 382 3.17 -20.76 3.79
C VAL A 382 3.91 -19.53 3.29
N THR A 383 5.22 -19.63 3.10
CA THR A 383 6.05 -18.53 2.59
C THR A 383 6.89 -19.03 1.43
N PHE A 384 7.24 -18.13 0.51
CA PHE A 384 8.08 -18.45 -0.65
C PHE A 384 9.36 -17.62 -0.63
N LEU A 385 10.48 -18.20 -1.08
CA LEU A 385 11.60 -17.39 -1.56
C LEU A 385 11.13 -16.78 -2.89
N ALA A 386 11.01 -15.46 -2.93
CA ALA A 386 10.46 -14.77 -4.08
C ALA A 386 11.13 -13.41 -4.31
N TYR A 387 10.98 -12.89 -5.54
CA TYR A 387 11.42 -11.58 -5.98
C TYR A 387 10.58 -11.07 -7.14
N GLU A 388 10.61 -9.76 -7.35
CA GLU A 388 10.12 -9.16 -8.57
C GLU A 388 11.28 -8.97 -9.55
N TRP A 389 11.23 -9.67 -10.68
CA TRP A 389 12.05 -9.41 -11.85
C TRP A 389 11.54 -8.13 -12.51
N SER A 390 12.34 -7.06 -12.50
CA SER A 390 11.86 -5.71 -12.81
C SER A 390 12.47 -5.10 -14.09
N GLY A 391 12.23 -5.76 -15.23
CA GLY A 391 12.67 -5.33 -16.56
C GLY A 391 11.73 -4.31 -17.23
N GLY A 392 12.30 -3.51 -18.14
CA GLY A 392 11.52 -2.61 -19.01
C GLY A 392 10.40 -3.35 -19.74
N SER A 393 9.26 -2.69 -20.02
CA SER A 393 8.15 -3.33 -20.76
C SER A 393 8.57 -3.87 -22.14
N ASP A 394 9.60 -3.27 -22.74
CA ASP A 394 10.18 -3.69 -24.02
C ASP A 394 10.91 -5.04 -23.93
N VAL A 395 11.48 -5.37 -22.77
CA VAL A 395 12.22 -6.62 -22.50
C VAL A 395 11.44 -7.65 -21.67
N GLY A 396 10.22 -7.32 -21.23
CA GLY A 396 9.38 -8.22 -20.44
C GLY A 396 8.28 -7.50 -19.67
N GLY A 397 8.66 -6.44 -18.95
CA GLY A 397 7.85 -5.85 -17.88
C GLY A 397 8.00 -6.62 -16.56
N ASP A 398 7.37 -6.12 -15.51
CA ASP A 398 7.56 -6.64 -14.15
C ASP A 398 6.92 -8.06 -14.00
N HIS A 399 7.68 -9.02 -13.44
CA HIS A 399 7.25 -10.41 -13.19
C HIS A 399 7.68 -10.88 -11.80
N ASN A 400 6.77 -11.45 -11.02
CA ASN A 400 7.11 -12.04 -9.73
C ASN A 400 7.49 -13.51 -9.89
N VAL A 401 8.61 -13.92 -9.31
CA VAL A 401 9.16 -15.29 -9.38
C VAL A 401 9.18 -15.90 -7.98
N TYR A 402 8.74 -17.16 -7.86
CA TYR A 402 8.56 -17.85 -6.58
C TYR A 402 9.19 -19.24 -6.61
N TYR A 403 10.05 -19.54 -5.64
CA TYR A 403 10.63 -20.86 -5.46
C TYR A 403 9.94 -21.65 -4.35
N LEU A 404 9.85 -22.97 -4.53
CA LEU A 404 9.26 -23.89 -3.55
C LEU A 404 10.25 -24.32 -2.45
N ASP A 405 11.50 -23.92 -2.59
CA ASP A 405 12.52 -24.03 -1.55
C ASP A 405 12.99 -22.63 -1.09
N ASP A 406 13.83 -22.60 -0.06
CA ASP A 406 14.37 -21.37 0.56
C ASP A 406 15.89 -21.25 0.49
N LYS A 407 16.54 -22.13 -0.30
CA LYS A 407 18.00 -22.21 -0.42
C LYS A 407 18.49 -22.00 -1.84
N THR A 408 17.56 -21.94 -2.79
CA THR A 408 17.84 -21.73 -4.19
C THR A 408 18.67 -20.46 -4.33
N ARG A 409 19.79 -20.63 -5.03
CA ARG A 409 20.59 -19.51 -5.51
C ARG A 409 19.82 -18.89 -6.67
N VAL A 410 19.28 -17.71 -6.42
CA VAL A 410 18.61 -16.90 -7.42
C VAL A 410 19.66 -16.45 -8.43
N THR A 411 19.35 -16.67 -9.69
CA THR A 411 20.06 -16.10 -10.84
C THR A 411 18.99 -15.35 -11.62
N ALA A 412 19.26 -14.10 -11.98
CA ALA A 412 18.35 -13.29 -12.77
C ALA A 412 19.09 -12.73 -13.99
N ASP A 413 18.53 -12.87 -15.18
CA ASP A 413 19.05 -12.30 -16.43
C ASP A 413 18.28 -11.01 -16.78
N SER A 414 18.92 -10.07 -17.47
CA SER A 414 18.29 -8.79 -17.87
C SER A 414 17.32 -8.91 -19.02
N SER A 415 17.20 -10.12 -19.59
CA SER A 415 16.26 -10.46 -20.64
C SER A 415 15.32 -11.56 -20.18
N LEU A 416 14.00 -11.34 -20.33
CA LEU A 416 12.98 -12.24 -19.80
C LEU A 416 12.98 -13.62 -20.49
N ASP A 417 13.37 -13.69 -21.77
CA ASP A 417 13.51 -14.97 -22.49
C ASP A 417 14.56 -15.88 -21.85
N LYS A 418 15.73 -15.33 -21.50
CA LYS A 418 16.80 -16.05 -20.81
C LYS A 418 16.44 -16.36 -19.36
N GLU A 419 15.72 -15.45 -18.71
CA GLU A 419 15.14 -15.72 -17.40
C GLU A 419 14.25 -16.96 -17.49
N TYR A 420 13.33 -17.02 -18.45
CA TYR A 420 12.48 -18.18 -18.65
C TYR A 420 13.25 -19.44 -19.06
N GLU A 421 14.36 -19.35 -19.78
CA GLU A 421 15.25 -20.51 -20.01
C GLU A 421 15.77 -21.09 -18.68
N ASP A 422 16.29 -20.25 -17.77
CA ASP A 422 16.77 -20.70 -16.46
C ASP A 422 15.63 -21.26 -15.59
N LEU A 423 14.51 -20.54 -15.51
CA LEU A 423 13.37 -20.95 -14.69
C LEU A 423 12.76 -22.27 -15.19
N ARG A 424 12.64 -22.45 -16.51
CA ARG A 424 12.19 -23.74 -17.09
C ARG A 424 13.14 -24.89 -16.76
N ALA A 425 14.46 -24.65 -16.79
CA ALA A 425 15.45 -25.68 -16.48
C ALA A 425 15.34 -26.19 -15.03
N ARG A 426 14.75 -25.40 -14.12
CA ARG A 426 14.46 -25.78 -12.72
C ARG A 426 13.20 -26.62 -12.58
N GLY A 427 12.31 -26.57 -13.55
CA GLY A 427 11.06 -27.34 -13.61
C GLY A 427 9.89 -26.71 -12.86
N ASN A 428 8.69 -26.92 -13.39
CA ASN A 428 7.42 -26.40 -12.87
C ASN A 428 6.97 -27.00 -11.52
N THR A 429 7.75 -27.94 -10.97
CA THR A 429 7.57 -28.44 -9.60
C THR A 429 8.30 -27.57 -8.57
N ASN A 430 9.23 -26.72 -9.01
CA ASN A 430 10.11 -25.97 -8.10
C ASN A 430 9.94 -24.45 -8.19
N VAL A 431 9.36 -23.94 -9.28
CA VAL A 431 9.21 -22.50 -9.53
C VAL A 431 7.92 -22.18 -10.26
N PHE A 432 7.35 -21.01 -10.00
CA PHE A 432 6.30 -20.41 -10.82
C PHE A 432 6.50 -18.89 -10.92
N VAL A 433 5.86 -18.28 -11.92
CA VAL A 433 5.96 -16.86 -12.26
C VAL A 433 4.57 -16.27 -12.40
N ILE A 434 4.40 -15.04 -11.92
CA ILE A 434 3.16 -14.27 -12.06
C ILE A 434 3.52 -12.88 -12.62
N PRO A 435 3.21 -12.59 -13.91
CA PRO A 435 3.29 -11.26 -14.48
C PRO A 435 2.31 -10.32 -13.77
N HIS A 436 2.70 -9.07 -13.65
CA HIS A 436 1.84 -8.05 -13.07
C HIS A 436 1.90 -6.72 -13.80
N VAL A 437 1.06 -5.80 -13.33
CA VAL A 437 0.97 -4.46 -13.88
C VAL A 437 1.45 -3.50 -12.79
N GLY A 438 2.76 -3.23 -12.77
CA GLY A 438 3.45 -2.34 -11.83
C GLY A 438 3.96 -1.04 -12.45
N GLY A 439 5.21 -0.67 -12.14
CA GLY A 439 5.89 0.45 -12.80
C GLY A 439 6.11 0.18 -14.30
N ARG A 440 6.29 -1.09 -14.67
CA ARG A 440 6.58 -1.57 -16.02
C ARG A 440 5.59 -2.69 -16.35
N VAL A 441 4.66 -2.39 -17.24
CA VAL A 441 3.59 -3.33 -17.62
C VAL A 441 4.19 -4.58 -18.27
N ALA A 442 3.81 -5.77 -17.76
CA ALA A 442 4.12 -7.05 -18.39
C ALA A 442 3.45 -7.19 -19.76
N ASP A 443 4.23 -7.53 -20.79
CA ASP A 443 3.73 -7.75 -22.16
C ASP A 443 3.38 -9.24 -22.37
N PRO A 444 2.12 -9.59 -22.64
CA PRO A 444 1.70 -10.98 -22.80
C PRO A 444 2.44 -11.74 -23.91
N LYS A 445 3.11 -11.07 -24.87
CA LYS A 445 3.88 -11.77 -25.91
C LYS A 445 5.00 -12.65 -25.34
N TRP A 446 5.46 -12.37 -24.11
CA TRP A 446 6.55 -13.09 -23.45
C TRP A 446 6.09 -14.31 -22.65
N HIS A 447 4.78 -14.57 -22.58
CA HIS A 447 4.21 -15.67 -21.81
C HIS A 447 4.94 -17.01 -22.00
N ASP A 448 5.33 -17.64 -20.89
CA ASP A 448 5.86 -19.00 -20.87
C ASP A 448 4.90 -19.97 -20.16
N PRO A 449 4.21 -20.87 -20.88
CA PRO A 449 3.16 -21.72 -20.29
C PRO A 449 3.69 -22.78 -19.31
N VAL A 450 5.01 -23.01 -19.24
CA VAL A 450 5.59 -24.00 -18.32
C VAL A 450 5.71 -23.44 -16.91
N VAL A 451 6.06 -22.15 -16.79
CA VAL A 451 6.33 -21.52 -15.48
C VAL A 451 5.40 -20.37 -15.14
N GLU A 452 4.61 -19.86 -16.09
CA GLU A 452 3.71 -18.72 -15.90
C GLU A 452 2.22 -19.14 -15.95
N PRO A 453 1.67 -19.81 -14.93
CA PRO A 453 0.31 -20.36 -14.98
C PRO A 453 -0.82 -19.34 -14.76
N SER A 454 -0.50 -18.12 -14.30
CA SER A 454 -1.50 -17.13 -13.87
C SER A 454 -1.01 -15.71 -14.03
N VAL A 455 -1.93 -14.75 -14.10
CA VAL A 455 -1.64 -13.32 -14.20
C VAL A 455 -2.26 -12.54 -13.05
N GLU A 456 -1.53 -11.55 -12.53
CA GLU A 456 -2.06 -10.63 -11.53
C GLU A 456 -2.98 -9.59 -12.19
N ILE A 457 -4.24 -9.54 -11.75
CA ILE A 457 -5.27 -8.67 -12.31
C ILE A 457 -5.73 -7.57 -11.35
N THR A 458 -5.17 -7.48 -10.15
CA THR A 458 -5.47 -6.40 -9.20
C THR A 458 -4.35 -6.23 -8.18
N SER A 459 -3.98 -4.97 -7.94
CA SER A 459 -3.05 -4.56 -6.87
C SER A 459 -3.29 -3.11 -6.45
N MET A 460 -2.47 -2.56 -5.54
CA MET A 460 -2.61 -1.15 -5.12
C MET A 460 -2.50 -0.15 -6.29
N HIS A 461 -1.91 -0.59 -7.40
CA HIS A 461 -1.79 0.18 -8.62
C HIS A 461 -3.14 0.37 -9.36
N GLY A 462 -4.10 -0.54 -9.21
CA GLY A 462 -5.35 -0.53 -9.97
C GLY A 462 -5.92 -1.93 -10.15
N HIS A 463 -7.02 -2.01 -10.90
CA HIS A 463 -7.58 -3.27 -11.37
C HIS A 463 -7.26 -3.42 -12.87
N PHE A 464 -6.87 -4.60 -13.30
CA PHE A 464 -6.27 -4.89 -14.61
C PHE A 464 -6.92 -6.10 -15.26
N GLU A 465 -8.24 -6.20 -15.19
CA GLU A 465 -8.97 -7.27 -15.88
C GLU A 465 -8.65 -7.28 -17.40
N TRP A 466 -8.35 -6.11 -17.97
CA TRP A 466 -7.85 -5.99 -19.34
C TRP A 466 -6.53 -6.74 -19.60
N GLN A 467 -5.63 -6.86 -18.60
CA GLN A 467 -4.39 -7.63 -18.72
C GLN A 467 -4.73 -9.11 -18.82
N GLY A 468 -5.61 -9.61 -17.96
CA GLY A 468 -6.13 -10.98 -18.04
C GLY A 468 -6.76 -11.27 -19.40
N GLN A 469 -7.60 -10.36 -19.88
CA GLN A 469 -8.17 -10.41 -21.23
C GLN A 469 -7.09 -10.41 -22.33
N ALA A 470 -6.02 -9.62 -22.20
CA ALA A 470 -4.94 -9.59 -23.18
C ALA A 470 -4.21 -10.94 -23.30
N TYR A 471 -3.99 -11.64 -22.17
CA TYR A 471 -3.45 -13.01 -22.16
C TYR A 471 -4.44 -14.00 -22.79
N LEU A 472 -5.69 -14.00 -22.34
CA LEU A 472 -6.70 -14.95 -22.82
C LEU A 472 -7.01 -14.79 -24.31
N GLN A 473 -7.02 -13.57 -24.83
CA GLN A 473 -7.25 -13.30 -26.26
C GLN A 473 -6.10 -13.73 -27.17
N LYS A 474 -4.90 -13.99 -26.63
CA LYS A 474 -3.80 -14.64 -27.36
C LYS A 474 -3.91 -16.17 -27.38
N GLY A 475 -4.92 -16.72 -26.71
CA GLY A 475 -5.13 -18.17 -26.60
C GLY A 475 -4.33 -18.83 -25.46
N TYR A 476 -3.79 -18.04 -24.52
CA TYR A 476 -3.10 -18.59 -23.36
C TYR A 476 -4.07 -19.07 -22.29
N THR A 477 -3.69 -20.16 -21.62
CA THR A 477 -4.46 -20.77 -20.53
C THR A 477 -3.92 -20.30 -19.19
N VAL A 478 -4.38 -19.13 -18.73
CA VAL A 478 -3.92 -18.51 -17.48
C VAL A 478 -5.04 -18.37 -16.44
N GLY A 479 -4.68 -18.51 -15.16
CA GLY A 479 -5.54 -18.19 -14.02
C GLY A 479 -5.46 -16.72 -13.60
N PHE A 480 -6.34 -16.30 -12.70
CA PHE A 480 -6.41 -14.93 -12.19
C PHE A 480 -6.03 -14.85 -10.72
N ASN A 481 -5.06 -14.00 -10.43
CA ASN A 481 -4.54 -13.75 -9.09
C ASN A 481 -4.66 -12.25 -8.73
N GLY A 482 -4.63 -11.96 -7.43
CA GLY A 482 -4.56 -10.60 -6.90
C GLY A 482 -3.51 -10.53 -5.81
N SER A 483 -2.83 -9.39 -5.69
CA SER A 483 -1.82 -9.19 -4.65
C SER A 483 -1.78 -7.72 -4.23
N SER A 484 -1.08 -7.37 -3.16
CA SER A 484 -1.07 -5.98 -2.71
C SER A 484 -0.21 -5.08 -3.60
N ASP A 485 0.93 -5.59 -4.07
CA ASP A 485 2.07 -4.78 -4.48
C ASP A 485 2.42 -3.74 -3.38
N GLY A 486 2.34 -4.20 -2.13
CA GLY A 486 2.35 -3.33 -0.96
C GLY A 486 3.74 -2.81 -0.62
N HIS A 487 3.92 -1.50 -0.67
CA HIS A 487 5.19 -0.82 -0.34
C HIS A 487 5.23 -0.23 1.08
N PHE A 488 4.15 -0.38 1.84
CA PHE A 488 3.99 0.24 3.15
C PHE A 488 4.20 -0.76 4.30
N GLY A 489 4.80 -1.93 4.07
CA GLY A 489 5.09 -2.87 5.15
C GLY A 489 3.88 -3.57 5.77
N LEU A 490 2.68 -3.44 5.18
CA LEU A 490 1.41 -3.94 5.72
C LEU A 490 0.74 -4.95 4.77
N PRO A 491 1.40 -6.07 4.42
CA PRO A 491 0.88 -7.04 3.47
C PRO A 491 -0.50 -7.57 3.89
N GLY A 492 -1.41 -7.70 2.92
CA GLY A 492 -2.80 -8.08 3.17
C GLY A 492 -3.63 -7.08 3.99
N ASN A 493 -3.17 -5.83 4.17
CA ASN A 493 -3.94 -4.77 4.83
C ASN A 493 -3.82 -3.43 4.08
N ASP A 494 -4.96 -2.93 3.59
CA ASP A 494 -5.02 -1.65 2.89
C ASP A 494 -5.13 -0.49 3.89
N THR A 495 -4.07 0.31 3.96
CA THR A 495 -4.01 1.55 4.75
C THR A 495 -3.90 2.80 3.90
N TRP A 496 -4.64 2.86 2.79
CA TRP A 496 -4.73 4.07 1.96
C TRP A 496 -3.43 4.47 1.27
N SER A 497 -2.54 3.50 1.01
CA SER A 497 -1.19 3.72 0.48
C SER A 497 -1.09 4.84 -0.57
N ASN A 498 -0.21 5.82 -0.37
CA ASN A 498 0.04 6.88 -1.36
C ASN A 498 0.92 6.32 -2.47
N HIS A 499 0.33 5.88 -3.57
CA HIS A 499 1.10 5.43 -4.71
C HIS A 499 0.47 5.86 -6.03
N GLY A 500 1.23 6.55 -6.87
CA GLY A 500 0.78 7.06 -8.16
C GLY A 500 0.49 5.95 -9.17
N ARG A 501 -0.49 6.15 -10.06
CA ARG A 501 -0.52 5.45 -11.35
C ARG A 501 -1.28 6.19 -12.44
N LEU A 502 -0.83 5.94 -13.68
CA LEU A 502 -1.42 6.26 -14.99
C LEU A 502 -2.19 7.59 -15.09
N GLY A 503 -1.50 8.61 -15.62
CA GLY A 503 -2.08 9.91 -15.95
C GLY A 503 -2.19 10.89 -14.78
N PHE A 504 -2.08 10.44 -13.53
CA PHE A 504 -1.84 11.30 -12.37
C PHE A 504 -0.35 11.37 -12.08
N GLU A 505 0.22 12.58 -12.07
CA GLU A 505 1.56 12.82 -11.51
C GLU A 505 1.57 12.59 -9.98
N ARG A 506 0.40 12.62 -9.32
CA ARG A 506 0.20 12.39 -7.88
C ARG A 506 -1.12 11.66 -7.63
N ARG A 507 -1.09 10.50 -6.97
CA ARG A 507 -2.27 9.95 -6.28
C ARG A 507 -2.13 10.22 -4.79
N ASP A 508 -3.20 10.70 -4.19
CA ASP A 508 -3.29 10.81 -2.74
C ASP A 508 -3.59 9.46 -2.09
N THR A 509 -4.26 8.54 -2.78
CA THR A 509 -4.58 7.20 -2.26
C THR A 509 -4.57 6.13 -3.36
N SER A 510 -4.19 4.90 -3.01
CA SER A 510 -4.28 3.71 -3.87
C SER A 510 -5.70 3.16 -3.97
N VAL A 511 -5.95 2.35 -5.01
CA VAL A 511 -7.16 1.52 -5.07
C VAL A 511 -7.12 0.45 -3.96
N PRO A 512 -8.25 -0.18 -3.61
CA PRO A 512 -8.22 -1.39 -2.77
C PRO A 512 -7.21 -2.41 -3.30
N GLN A 513 -6.30 -2.86 -2.43
CA GLN A 513 -5.27 -3.86 -2.77
C GLN A 513 -5.88 -5.17 -3.27
N GLY A 514 -5.08 -6.03 -3.91
CA GLY A 514 -5.49 -7.38 -4.30
C GLY A 514 -5.13 -8.45 -3.28
N ILE A 515 -5.86 -9.56 -3.25
CA ILE A 515 -5.41 -10.82 -2.65
C ILE A 515 -5.80 -12.01 -3.52
N THR A 516 -5.05 -13.10 -3.38
CA THR A 516 -5.31 -14.36 -4.08
C THR A 516 -5.97 -15.33 -3.11
N CYS A 517 -7.05 -15.96 -3.56
CA CYS A 517 -7.70 -17.06 -2.86
C CYS A 517 -7.42 -18.35 -3.64
N ALA A 518 -6.84 -19.36 -2.99
CA ALA A 518 -6.43 -20.62 -3.60
C ALA A 518 -7.21 -21.80 -3.00
N PHE A 519 -7.78 -22.66 -3.85
CA PHE A 519 -8.38 -23.92 -3.43
C PHE A 519 -7.27 -24.97 -3.30
N ALA A 520 -6.93 -25.33 -2.07
CA ALA A 520 -5.89 -26.33 -1.82
C ALA A 520 -6.36 -27.37 -0.78
N ARG A 521 -5.89 -28.61 -0.95
CA ARG A 521 -6.22 -29.73 -0.05
C ARG A 521 -5.58 -29.56 1.33
N GLU A 522 -4.45 -28.89 1.39
CA GLU A 522 -3.70 -28.58 2.59
C GLU A 522 -2.93 -27.26 2.42
N LEU A 523 -2.40 -26.71 3.51
CA LEU A 523 -1.64 -25.46 3.50
C LEU A 523 -0.13 -25.74 3.47
N THR A 524 0.39 -26.12 2.31
CA THR A 524 1.81 -26.39 2.04
C THR A 524 2.28 -25.65 0.79
N ARG A 525 3.59 -25.47 0.59
CA ARG A 525 4.12 -24.84 -0.65
C ARG A 525 3.65 -25.59 -1.90
N ASP A 526 3.74 -26.92 -1.87
CA ASP A 526 3.34 -27.79 -2.99
C ASP A 526 1.85 -27.66 -3.31
N ALA A 527 0.98 -27.70 -2.30
CA ALA A 527 -0.47 -27.62 -2.50
C ALA A 527 -0.92 -26.22 -2.99
N ILE A 528 -0.28 -25.14 -2.51
CA ILE A 528 -0.56 -23.78 -3.04
C ILE A 528 -0.06 -23.67 -4.49
N ARG A 529 1.13 -24.20 -4.79
CA ARG A 529 1.66 -24.25 -6.15
C ARG A 529 0.75 -25.06 -7.08
N GLU A 530 0.26 -26.22 -6.63
CA GLU A 530 -0.73 -27.03 -7.35
C GLU A 530 -1.99 -26.24 -7.67
N ALA A 531 -2.55 -25.52 -6.69
CA ALA A 531 -3.72 -24.68 -6.90
C ALA A 531 -3.48 -23.59 -7.95
N ILE A 532 -2.31 -22.93 -7.92
CA ILE A 532 -1.91 -21.90 -8.89
C ILE A 532 -1.76 -22.51 -10.30
N TYR A 533 -1.07 -23.64 -10.44
CA TYR A 533 -0.91 -24.32 -11.74
C TYR A 533 -2.20 -24.88 -12.32
N ALA A 534 -3.09 -25.39 -11.47
CA ALA A 534 -4.44 -25.81 -11.84
C ALA A 534 -5.36 -24.61 -12.11
N ARG A 535 -4.90 -23.38 -11.81
CA ARG A 535 -5.69 -22.14 -11.86
C ARG A 535 -6.94 -22.23 -10.99
N HIS A 536 -6.89 -23.06 -9.96
CA HIS A 536 -7.91 -23.17 -8.91
C HIS A 536 -7.74 -22.01 -7.92
N THR A 537 -7.74 -20.80 -8.47
CA THR A 537 -7.56 -19.54 -7.77
C THR A 537 -8.61 -18.53 -8.19
N TYR A 538 -8.83 -17.52 -7.36
CA TYR A 538 -9.60 -16.34 -7.71
C TYR A 538 -9.01 -15.11 -7.02
N ALA A 539 -9.23 -13.94 -7.62
CA ALA A 539 -8.74 -12.68 -7.12
C ALA A 539 -9.86 -11.90 -6.42
N THR A 540 -9.52 -11.16 -5.37
CA THR A 540 -10.43 -10.18 -4.75
C THR A 540 -9.70 -8.88 -4.45
N THR A 541 -10.47 -7.82 -4.26
CA THR A 541 -10.03 -6.46 -3.86
C THR A 541 -9.71 -6.38 -2.36
N ASN A 542 -8.90 -7.32 -1.85
CA ASN A 542 -8.49 -7.47 -0.44
C ASN A 542 -9.64 -7.78 0.55
N VAL A 543 -10.90 -7.76 0.11
CA VAL A 543 -12.01 -8.30 0.88
C VAL A 543 -12.17 -9.80 0.66
N LYS A 544 -12.49 -10.51 1.74
CA LYS A 544 -12.48 -11.97 1.81
C LYS A 544 -13.82 -12.55 1.32
N ILE A 545 -14.18 -12.25 0.08
CA ILE A 545 -15.36 -12.79 -0.59
C ILE A 545 -15.15 -14.30 -0.80
N LEU A 546 -16.16 -15.10 -0.50
CA LEU A 546 -16.19 -16.51 -0.86
C LEU A 546 -16.86 -16.63 -2.22
N LEU A 547 -16.10 -17.07 -3.22
CA LEU A 547 -16.57 -17.31 -4.58
C LEU A 547 -16.35 -18.78 -4.93
N ASP A 548 -17.41 -19.46 -5.37
CA ASP A 548 -17.41 -20.86 -5.79
C ASP A 548 -18.13 -20.94 -7.13
N VAL A 549 -17.41 -21.34 -8.17
CA VAL A 549 -17.90 -21.36 -9.56
C VAL A 549 -17.59 -22.72 -10.15
N THR A 550 -18.62 -23.39 -10.64
CA THR A 550 -18.49 -24.62 -11.41
C THR A 550 -19.24 -24.51 -12.73
N MET A 551 -18.82 -25.27 -13.73
CA MET A 551 -19.49 -25.41 -15.03
C MET A 551 -19.55 -26.89 -15.39
N ASP A 552 -20.75 -27.45 -15.49
CA ASP A 552 -21.00 -28.88 -15.70
C ASP A 552 -20.24 -29.81 -14.71
N GLY A 553 -20.02 -29.34 -13.47
CA GLY A 553 -19.29 -30.07 -12.43
C GLY A 553 -17.77 -29.86 -12.41
N HIS A 554 -17.22 -29.10 -13.37
CA HIS A 554 -15.82 -28.68 -13.40
C HIS A 554 -15.65 -27.35 -12.67
N MET A 555 -14.59 -27.17 -11.88
CA MET A 555 -14.38 -25.96 -11.09
C MET A 555 -13.63 -24.87 -11.86
N MET A 556 -13.68 -23.63 -11.38
CA MET A 556 -12.86 -22.53 -11.92
C MET A 556 -11.39 -22.96 -12.10
N GLY A 557 -10.82 -22.70 -13.28
CA GLY A 557 -9.47 -23.13 -13.66
C GLY A 557 -9.41 -24.40 -14.52
N ASP A 558 -10.42 -25.27 -14.45
CA ASP A 558 -10.48 -26.53 -15.19
C ASP A 558 -10.60 -26.33 -16.71
N GLU A 559 -10.21 -27.39 -17.44
CA GLU A 559 -10.37 -27.50 -18.88
C GLU A 559 -11.19 -28.75 -19.20
N TYR A 560 -12.22 -28.62 -20.05
CA TYR A 560 -13.03 -29.77 -20.46
C TYR A 560 -13.69 -29.57 -21.82
N SER A 561 -14.30 -30.64 -22.34
CA SER A 561 -15.01 -30.61 -23.63
C SER A 561 -16.38 -31.26 -23.52
N SER A 562 -17.35 -30.76 -24.28
CA SER A 562 -18.69 -31.33 -24.36
C SER A 562 -19.36 -30.96 -25.68
N SER A 563 -20.30 -31.79 -26.13
CA SER A 563 -21.20 -31.47 -27.23
C SER A 563 -22.51 -30.81 -26.77
N SER A 564 -22.69 -30.65 -25.45
CA SER A 564 -23.85 -30.00 -24.84
C SER A 564 -23.54 -28.56 -24.45
N ALA A 565 -24.57 -27.72 -24.45
CA ALA A 565 -24.47 -26.35 -23.96
C ALA A 565 -24.14 -26.33 -22.46
N PRO A 566 -23.14 -25.54 -22.03
CA PRO A 566 -22.62 -25.61 -20.67
C PRO A 566 -23.52 -24.88 -19.67
N THR A 567 -23.57 -25.39 -18.44
CA THR A 567 -24.34 -24.80 -17.33
C THR A 567 -23.41 -24.46 -16.18
N MET A 568 -23.36 -23.17 -15.82
CA MET A 568 -22.61 -22.64 -14.69
C MET A 568 -23.47 -22.60 -13.43
N HIS A 569 -22.87 -22.99 -12.31
CA HIS A 569 -23.37 -22.76 -10.96
C HIS A 569 -22.44 -21.78 -10.24
N ILE A 570 -22.97 -20.63 -9.85
CA ILE A 570 -22.21 -19.54 -9.23
C ILE A 570 -22.74 -19.33 -7.83
N SER A 571 -21.90 -19.54 -6.81
CA SER A 571 -22.22 -19.29 -5.41
C SER A 571 -21.28 -18.23 -4.84
N VAL A 572 -21.86 -17.19 -4.26
CA VAL A 572 -21.13 -16.06 -3.67
C VAL A 572 -21.61 -15.85 -2.24
N ALA A 573 -20.66 -15.71 -1.32
CA ALA A 573 -20.91 -15.04 -0.06
C ALA A 573 -19.99 -13.81 0.05
N GLY A 574 -20.59 -12.64 0.17
CA GLY A 574 -19.91 -11.36 0.29
C GLY A 574 -19.55 -11.01 1.74
N THR A 575 -18.64 -10.06 1.87
CA THR A 575 -18.39 -9.33 3.12
C THR A 575 -19.40 -8.18 3.27
N GLY A 576 -19.79 -7.59 2.14
CA GLY A 576 -20.93 -6.70 1.93
C GLY A 576 -22.07 -7.40 1.17
N ASP A 577 -23.06 -6.63 0.76
CA ASP A 577 -24.15 -7.14 -0.07
C ASP A 577 -23.68 -7.27 -1.52
N VAL A 578 -23.94 -8.42 -2.14
CA VAL A 578 -23.66 -8.65 -3.56
C VAL A 578 -24.70 -7.91 -4.37
N GLY A 579 -24.25 -7.03 -5.28
CA GLY A 579 -25.12 -6.25 -6.15
C GLY A 579 -25.23 -6.84 -7.55
N ARG A 580 -24.17 -7.53 -8.02
CA ARG A 580 -24.09 -7.97 -9.41
C ARG A 580 -23.23 -9.20 -9.62
N ILE A 581 -23.67 -10.04 -10.56
CA ILE A 581 -22.90 -11.18 -11.10
C ILE A 581 -22.88 -11.07 -12.62
N GLU A 582 -21.68 -11.13 -13.19
CA GLU A 582 -21.44 -11.10 -14.63
C GLU A 582 -20.70 -12.37 -15.06
N VAL A 583 -21.09 -12.92 -16.21
CA VAL A 583 -20.38 -14.03 -16.87
C VAL A 583 -19.78 -13.51 -18.15
N ILE A 584 -18.47 -13.65 -18.27
CA ILE A 584 -17.71 -13.27 -19.44
C ILE A 584 -17.32 -14.55 -20.17
N ARG A 585 -17.62 -14.61 -21.46
CA ARG A 585 -17.17 -15.64 -22.39
C ARG A 585 -16.37 -14.98 -23.49
N ASN A 586 -15.12 -15.37 -23.65
CA ASN A 586 -14.22 -14.73 -24.60
C ASN A 586 -14.20 -13.20 -24.37
N LYS A 587 -14.41 -12.40 -25.42
CA LYS A 587 -14.48 -10.92 -25.35
C LYS A 587 -15.86 -10.38 -24.99
N GLU A 588 -16.82 -11.25 -24.67
CA GLU A 588 -18.23 -10.91 -24.52
C GLU A 588 -18.76 -11.11 -23.11
N ARG A 589 -19.51 -10.15 -22.59
CA ARG A 589 -20.33 -10.33 -21.38
C ARG A 589 -21.67 -10.96 -21.77
N ILE A 590 -21.84 -12.24 -21.44
CA ILE A 590 -23.03 -13.02 -21.80
C ILE A 590 -24.09 -13.08 -20.69
N LEU A 591 -23.73 -12.71 -19.45
CA LEU A 591 -24.65 -12.48 -18.35
C LEU A 591 -24.31 -11.16 -17.63
N ASN A 592 -25.34 -10.37 -17.31
CA ASN A 592 -25.30 -9.24 -16.39
C ASN A 592 -26.53 -9.33 -15.49
N ARG A 593 -26.37 -9.85 -14.27
CA ARG A 593 -27.47 -10.13 -13.34
C ARG A 593 -27.36 -9.23 -12.12
N SER A 594 -28.35 -8.38 -11.91
CA SER A 594 -28.54 -7.69 -10.62
C SER A 594 -29.05 -8.67 -9.58
N VAL A 595 -28.44 -8.64 -8.40
CA VAL A 595 -28.77 -9.51 -7.26
C VAL A 595 -28.77 -8.67 -5.98
N SER A 596 -29.26 -9.24 -4.88
CA SER A 596 -29.28 -8.58 -3.58
C SER A 596 -29.07 -9.59 -2.47
N GLY A 597 -28.34 -9.18 -1.42
CA GLY A 597 -28.06 -9.97 -0.24
C GLY A 597 -26.59 -10.36 -0.11
N LYS A 598 -26.21 -10.77 1.10
CA LYS A 598 -24.83 -11.21 1.41
C LYS A 598 -24.48 -12.59 0.85
N THR A 599 -25.47 -13.43 0.58
CA THR A 599 -25.26 -14.77 0.03
C THR A 599 -26.21 -14.97 -1.13
N VAL A 600 -25.65 -15.29 -2.30
CA VAL A 600 -26.38 -15.38 -3.56
C VAL A 600 -25.91 -16.60 -4.33
N SER A 601 -26.84 -17.30 -4.97
CA SER A 601 -26.54 -18.36 -5.93
C SER A 601 -27.26 -18.10 -7.24
N VAL A 602 -26.57 -18.29 -8.36
CA VAL A 602 -27.09 -18.11 -9.71
C VAL A 602 -26.70 -19.30 -10.57
N ASP A 603 -27.70 -19.91 -11.19
CA ASP A 603 -27.52 -20.87 -12.26
C ASP A 603 -27.66 -20.17 -13.61
N PHE A 604 -26.73 -20.45 -14.52
CA PHE A 604 -26.72 -19.86 -15.85
C PHE A 604 -26.32 -20.89 -16.89
N ARG A 605 -27.19 -21.11 -17.88
CA ARG A 605 -26.92 -21.94 -19.03
C ARG A 605 -26.60 -21.07 -20.24
N ASP A 606 -25.45 -21.31 -20.87
CA ASP A 606 -25.13 -20.68 -22.15
C ASP A 606 -25.81 -21.45 -23.28
N GLU A 607 -26.89 -20.90 -23.81
CA GLU A 607 -27.67 -21.48 -24.92
C GLU A 607 -27.04 -21.22 -26.29
N GLU A 608 -26.00 -20.40 -26.36
CA GLU A 608 -25.36 -19.96 -27.61
C GLU A 608 -23.84 -20.27 -27.60
N PRO A 609 -23.39 -21.47 -27.16
CA PRO A 609 -21.97 -21.76 -27.04
C PRO A 609 -21.27 -21.70 -28.40
N VAL A 610 -20.07 -21.11 -28.41
CA VAL A 610 -19.25 -20.97 -29.62
C VAL A 610 -18.52 -22.29 -29.88
N GLN A 611 -18.58 -22.79 -31.12
CA GLN A 611 -17.85 -24.00 -31.51
C GLN A 611 -16.34 -23.81 -31.36
N GLY A 612 -15.66 -24.83 -30.81
CA GLY A 612 -14.24 -24.76 -30.48
C GLY A 612 -14.00 -24.28 -29.05
N THR A 613 -12.81 -23.75 -28.79
CA THR A 613 -12.37 -23.34 -27.45
C THR A 613 -12.92 -21.98 -27.08
N SER A 614 -13.51 -21.89 -25.89
CA SER A 614 -13.88 -20.64 -25.23
C SER A 614 -13.40 -20.64 -23.79
N TYR A 615 -13.12 -19.46 -23.24
CA TYR A 615 -12.91 -19.29 -21.80
C TYR A 615 -14.12 -18.60 -21.18
N TYR A 616 -14.49 -19.04 -19.97
CA TYR A 616 -15.58 -18.46 -19.18
C TYR A 616 -15.05 -18.05 -17.81
N TYR A 617 -15.30 -16.83 -17.38
CA TYR A 617 -15.04 -16.43 -15.99
C TYR A 617 -16.17 -15.56 -15.44
N VAL A 618 -16.22 -15.49 -14.12
CA VAL A 618 -17.26 -14.77 -13.38
C VAL A 618 -16.64 -13.54 -12.73
N ARG A 619 -17.30 -12.40 -12.90
CA ARG A 619 -17.02 -11.17 -12.16
C ARG A 619 -18.18 -10.89 -11.21
N VAL A 620 -17.85 -10.60 -9.96
CA VAL A 620 -18.82 -10.30 -8.90
C VAL A 620 -18.54 -8.93 -8.34
N SER A 621 -19.56 -8.09 -8.20
CA SER A 621 -19.44 -6.78 -7.56
C SER A 621 -20.39 -6.66 -6.37
N GLN A 622 -19.86 -6.22 -5.25
CA GLN A 622 -20.63 -5.82 -4.08
C GLN A 622 -21.09 -4.36 -4.22
N ASN A 623 -22.12 -3.99 -3.46
CA ASN A 623 -22.68 -2.63 -3.45
C ASN A 623 -21.71 -1.58 -2.88
N ASP A 624 -20.72 -2.01 -2.09
CA ASP A 624 -19.65 -1.17 -1.52
C ASP A 624 -18.46 -0.95 -2.48
N GLY A 625 -18.57 -1.46 -3.71
CA GLY A 625 -17.57 -1.26 -4.77
C GLY A 625 -16.40 -2.25 -4.74
N GLU A 626 -16.48 -3.27 -3.89
CA GLU A 626 -15.54 -4.39 -3.84
C GLU A 626 -15.88 -5.45 -4.90
N ILE A 627 -14.85 -6.08 -5.46
CA ILE A 627 -14.92 -6.98 -6.61
C ILE A 627 -14.19 -8.29 -6.35
N ALA A 628 -14.72 -9.38 -6.91
CA ALA A 628 -14.04 -10.68 -7.05
C ALA A 628 -14.11 -11.18 -8.50
N TRP A 629 -13.07 -11.90 -8.93
CA TRP A 629 -12.98 -12.53 -10.25
C TRP A 629 -12.57 -13.99 -10.11
N SER A 630 -13.36 -14.92 -10.64
CA SER A 630 -12.93 -16.32 -10.74
C SER A 630 -11.81 -16.46 -11.76
N SER A 631 -10.94 -17.46 -11.60
CA SER A 631 -10.14 -17.92 -12.74
C SER A 631 -11.04 -18.43 -13.88
N PRO A 632 -10.57 -18.39 -15.14
CA PRO A 632 -11.34 -18.90 -16.25
C PRO A 632 -11.48 -20.43 -16.25
N ILE A 633 -12.63 -20.92 -16.69
CA ILE A 633 -12.87 -22.31 -17.10
C ILE A 633 -12.74 -22.38 -18.61
N PHE A 634 -11.93 -23.30 -19.12
CA PHE A 634 -11.69 -23.47 -20.55
C PHE A 634 -12.57 -24.60 -21.09
N PHE A 635 -13.43 -24.26 -22.04
CA PHE A 635 -14.45 -25.16 -22.55
C PHE A 635 -14.32 -25.33 -24.06
N VAL A 636 -14.21 -26.58 -24.50
CA VAL A 636 -14.22 -26.94 -25.92
C VAL A 636 -15.60 -27.48 -26.29
N TYR A 637 -16.39 -26.67 -27.01
CA TYR A 637 -17.69 -27.09 -27.52
C TYR A 637 -17.54 -27.85 -28.83
N THR A 638 -17.95 -29.13 -28.82
CA THR A 638 -17.88 -30.05 -29.97
C THR A 638 -19.22 -30.26 -30.67
N GLY A 639 -20.26 -29.56 -30.21
CA GLY A 639 -21.60 -29.62 -30.81
C GLY A 639 -21.71 -28.85 -32.13
N LYS A 640 -22.93 -28.78 -32.66
CA LYS A 640 -23.21 -28.00 -33.88
C LYS A 640 -23.11 -26.50 -33.58
N PRO A 641 -22.62 -25.68 -34.53
CA PRO A 641 -22.66 -24.23 -34.41
C PRO A 641 -24.06 -23.75 -34.04
N VAL A 642 -24.15 -22.83 -33.09
CA VAL A 642 -25.39 -22.16 -32.71
C VAL A 642 -25.31 -20.73 -33.24
N GLU A 643 -26.33 -20.33 -34.00
CA GLU A 643 -26.44 -18.94 -34.46
C GLU A 643 -26.71 -18.02 -33.25
N PRO A 644 -25.87 -17.00 -33.02
CA PRO A 644 -26.05 -16.09 -31.90
C PRO A 644 -27.35 -15.30 -32.07
N LYS A 645 -28.17 -15.27 -31.01
CA LYS A 645 -29.43 -14.49 -30.97
C LYS A 645 -29.23 -13.16 -30.28
N ARG A 646 -28.20 -13.03 -29.45
CA ARG A 646 -27.87 -11.81 -28.71
C ARG A 646 -26.86 -10.97 -29.47
N ALA A 647 -26.99 -9.65 -29.37
CA ALA A 647 -25.94 -8.75 -29.80
C ALA A 647 -24.72 -8.92 -28.88
N ALA A 648 -23.53 -8.95 -29.47
CA ALA A 648 -22.28 -9.02 -28.72
C ALA A 648 -22.13 -7.77 -27.83
N VAL A 649 -21.98 -7.99 -26.52
CA VAL A 649 -21.71 -6.93 -25.54
C VAL A 649 -20.29 -7.13 -25.05
N ALA A 650 -19.41 -6.14 -25.20
CA ALA A 650 -18.03 -6.25 -24.75
C ALA A 650 -17.95 -6.57 -23.24
N TRP A 651 -16.94 -7.35 -22.85
CA TRP A 651 -16.70 -7.77 -21.45
C TRP A 651 -16.62 -6.59 -20.45
N ASN A 652 -16.15 -5.43 -20.92
CA ASN A 652 -16.01 -4.17 -20.18
C ASN A 652 -17.07 -3.13 -20.54
N TYR A 653 -18.17 -3.51 -21.19
CA TYR A 653 -19.20 -2.54 -21.57
C TYR A 653 -19.87 -1.91 -20.34
N GLU A 654 -19.96 -0.59 -20.36
CA GLU A 654 -20.56 0.24 -19.31
C GLU A 654 -21.74 1.05 -19.86
N SER A 655 -22.87 1.01 -19.15
CA SER A 655 -24.02 1.89 -19.41
C SER A 655 -24.21 2.88 -18.24
N GLU A 656 -24.75 4.07 -18.51
CA GLU A 656 -25.11 5.04 -17.46
C GLU A 656 -26.29 4.57 -16.62
N GLU A 657 -27.19 3.76 -17.19
CA GLU A 657 -28.38 3.21 -16.52
C GLU A 657 -28.05 2.15 -15.47
N ASP A 658 -26.86 1.55 -15.53
CA ASP A 658 -26.48 0.46 -14.65
C ASP A 658 -26.27 0.90 -13.17
N GLU A 659 -26.21 2.20 -12.84
CA GLU A 659 -25.77 2.67 -11.50
C GLU A 659 -26.45 3.93 -10.92
N LEU A 660 -27.63 4.32 -11.39
CA LEU A 660 -28.39 5.38 -10.70
C LEU A 660 -29.09 4.81 -9.45
N GLY A 661 -28.32 4.72 -8.36
CA GLY A 661 -28.88 4.64 -7.00
C GLY A 661 -29.47 5.99 -6.58
N ASP A 662 -30.01 6.07 -5.35
CA ASP A 662 -30.55 7.33 -4.84
C ASP A 662 -29.43 8.39 -4.72
N ILE A 663 -29.64 9.53 -5.37
CA ILE A 663 -28.75 10.68 -5.27
C ILE A 663 -28.86 11.23 -3.84
N PRO A 664 -27.74 11.40 -3.11
CA PRO A 664 -27.78 11.93 -1.75
C PRO A 664 -28.39 13.34 -1.72
N ASP A 665 -29.22 13.62 -0.71
CA ASP A 665 -29.85 14.94 -0.53
C ASP A 665 -28.84 16.07 -0.38
N ARG A 666 -27.69 15.78 0.24
CA ARG A 666 -26.59 16.74 0.37
C ARG A 666 -25.82 16.81 -0.94
N ASP A 667 -25.66 18.02 -1.47
CA ASP A 667 -24.72 18.30 -2.55
C ASP A 667 -23.29 18.36 -2.00
N TYR A 668 -22.44 17.44 -2.45
CA TYR A 668 -21.01 17.37 -2.10
C TYR A 668 -20.10 17.96 -3.19
N MET A 669 -20.67 18.43 -4.31
CA MET A 669 -19.90 18.91 -5.46
C MET A 669 -19.04 20.15 -5.13
N PRO A 670 -19.51 21.18 -4.39
CA PRO A 670 -18.71 22.36 -4.10
C PRO A 670 -17.45 22.04 -3.29
N GLU A 671 -17.55 21.15 -2.30
CA GLU A 671 -16.40 20.70 -1.52
C GLU A 671 -15.44 19.86 -2.38
N LEU A 672 -15.95 18.88 -3.14
CA LEU A 672 -15.10 18.08 -4.02
C LEU A 672 -14.30 18.96 -5.00
N GLN A 673 -14.94 19.96 -5.63
CA GLN A 673 -14.26 20.87 -6.56
C GLN A 673 -13.10 21.63 -5.91
N LYS A 674 -13.25 22.05 -4.64
CA LYS A 674 -12.18 22.69 -3.87
C LYS A 674 -10.97 21.77 -3.71
N HIS A 675 -11.19 20.49 -3.45
CA HIS A 675 -10.12 19.49 -3.32
C HIS A 675 -9.45 19.20 -4.68
N LEU A 676 -10.25 19.00 -5.74
CA LEU A 676 -9.76 18.71 -7.08
C LEU A 676 -8.97 19.88 -7.70
N GLN A 677 -9.31 21.13 -7.38
CA GLN A 677 -8.55 22.30 -7.82
C GLN A 677 -7.09 22.26 -7.36
N TRP A 678 -6.80 21.61 -6.23
CA TRP A 678 -5.43 21.42 -5.77
C TRP A 678 -4.80 20.12 -6.31
N LEU A 679 -5.54 19.01 -6.23
CA LEU A 679 -5.03 17.68 -6.58
C LEU A 679 -4.76 17.51 -8.07
N ALA A 680 -5.67 18.02 -8.88
CA ALA A 680 -5.73 17.77 -10.30
C ALA A 680 -6.40 18.96 -11.01
N PRO A 681 -5.82 20.18 -10.92
CA PRO A 681 -6.41 21.39 -11.48
C PRO A 681 -6.74 21.22 -12.97
N GLY A 682 -7.99 21.51 -13.34
CA GLY A 682 -8.47 21.43 -14.73
C GLY A 682 -8.45 20.02 -15.33
N ARG A 683 -8.28 18.97 -14.53
CA ARG A 683 -8.25 17.60 -15.03
C ARG A 683 -9.64 17.05 -15.31
N PHE A 684 -10.60 17.30 -14.42
CA PHE A 684 -11.92 16.68 -14.49
C PHE A 684 -12.98 17.71 -14.85
N TYR A 685 -13.95 17.30 -15.65
CA TYR A 685 -15.09 18.12 -16.03
C TYR A 685 -16.37 17.29 -16.10
N ASP A 686 -17.53 17.95 -16.16
CA ASP A 686 -18.86 17.33 -16.18
C ASP A 686 -19.12 16.33 -15.04
N LEU A 687 -18.56 16.61 -13.86
CA LEU A 687 -18.75 15.80 -12.66
C LEU A 687 -20.21 15.86 -12.18
N LYS A 688 -20.77 14.69 -11.86
CA LYS A 688 -22.11 14.48 -11.33
C LYS A 688 -22.03 13.55 -10.13
N GLN A 689 -22.69 13.92 -9.04
CA GLN A 689 -22.86 13.06 -7.87
C GLN A 689 -23.83 11.93 -8.20
N VAL A 690 -23.49 10.70 -7.82
CA VAL A 690 -24.24 9.48 -8.16
C VAL A 690 -24.93 8.91 -6.94
N ARG A 691 -24.17 8.53 -5.90
CA ARG A 691 -24.70 7.86 -4.69
C ARG A 691 -23.75 7.99 -3.52
N LEU A 692 -24.30 7.84 -2.30
CA LEU A 692 -23.52 7.60 -1.08
C LEU A 692 -23.37 6.09 -0.90
N VAL A 693 -22.14 5.64 -0.64
CA VAL A 693 -21.81 4.23 -0.47
C VAL A 693 -21.22 4.01 0.92
N HIS A 694 -21.76 3.02 1.61
CA HIS A 694 -21.23 2.56 2.89
C HIS A 694 -20.24 1.42 2.66
N SER A 695 -18.97 1.62 3.05
CA SER A 695 -17.91 0.62 2.91
C SER A 695 -17.20 0.40 4.25
N PRO A 696 -16.72 -0.81 4.55
CA PRO A 696 -15.83 -1.07 5.70
C PRO A 696 -14.55 -0.23 5.71
N ARG A 697 -14.13 0.28 4.54
CA ARG A 697 -12.98 1.20 4.42
C ARG A 697 -13.35 2.62 4.89
N GLY A 698 -14.61 3.01 4.73
CA GLY A 698 -15.17 4.32 5.06
C GLY A 698 -16.30 4.66 4.09
N ASP A 699 -17.25 5.50 4.50
CA ASP A 699 -18.30 5.97 3.60
C ASP A 699 -17.72 6.86 2.50
N TYR A 700 -18.19 6.72 1.26
CA TYR A 700 -17.79 7.57 0.15
C TYR A 700 -18.94 8.03 -0.73
N VAL A 701 -18.76 9.21 -1.32
CA VAL A 701 -19.65 9.70 -2.38
C VAL A 701 -19.03 9.32 -3.72
N LEU A 702 -19.83 8.67 -4.57
CA LEU A 702 -19.47 8.32 -5.93
C LEU A 702 -19.84 9.46 -6.88
N PHE A 703 -18.90 9.85 -7.73
CA PHE A 703 -19.11 10.82 -8.79
C PHE A 703 -18.71 10.23 -10.15
N TYR A 704 -19.40 10.67 -11.19
CA TYR A 704 -19.11 10.36 -12.59
C TYR A 704 -18.80 11.64 -13.34
N GLY A 705 -17.81 11.62 -14.23
CA GLY A 705 -17.59 12.71 -15.19
C GLY A 705 -16.58 12.30 -16.25
N MET A 706 -15.80 13.27 -16.71
CA MET A 706 -14.82 13.10 -17.76
C MET A 706 -13.43 13.58 -17.33
N ASP A 707 -12.39 12.89 -17.79
CA ASP A 707 -10.99 13.33 -17.72
C ASP A 707 -10.67 14.29 -18.87
N LYS A 708 -9.64 15.13 -18.73
CA LYS A 708 -9.15 16.09 -19.74
C LYS A 708 -8.80 15.46 -21.09
N LYS A 709 -8.62 14.14 -21.14
CA LYS A 709 -8.43 13.35 -22.37
C LYS A 709 -9.74 12.82 -22.97
N ASN A 710 -10.90 13.29 -22.49
CA ASN A 710 -12.24 12.84 -22.86
C ASN A 710 -12.51 11.36 -22.55
N ALA A 711 -11.81 10.79 -21.56
CA ALA A 711 -12.12 9.47 -21.04
C ALA A 711 -13.19 9.59 -19.93
N ARG A 712 -14.15 8.65 -19.89
CA ARG A 712 -15.06 8.50 -18.76
C ARG A 712 -14.25 8.23 -17.49
N ILE A 713 -14.69 8.81 -16.37
CA ILE A 713 -14.07 8.57 -15.06
C ILE A 713 -15.12 8.45 -13.98
N HIS A 714 -14.76 7.75 -12.91
CA HIS A 714 -15.47 7.83 -11.65
C HIS A 714 -14.54 8.24 -10.52
N ILE A 715 -15.09 8.94 -9.53
CA ILE A 715 -14.40 9.39 -8.34
C ILE A 715 -15.13 8.87 -7.11
N ARG A 716 -14.41 8.16 -6.24
CA ARG A 716 -14.85 7.81 -4.88
C ARG A 716 -14.18 8.78 -3.91
N TRP A 717 -14.95 9.69 -3.32
CA TRP A 717 -14.45 10.60 -2.29
C TRP A 717 -14.95 10.15 -0.91
N TYR A 718 -14.02 9.65 -0.10
CA TYR A 718 -14.33 9.12 1.22
C TYR A 718 -14.42 10.22 2.28
N LEU A 719 -15.43 10.10 3.13
CA LEU A 719 -15.83 11.11 4.11
C LEU A 719 -15.29 10.79 5.51
N GLY A 720 -15.20 11.81 6.37
CA GLY A 720 -14.85 11.64 7.79
C GLY A 720 -13.35 11.57 8.08
N PHE A 721 -12.50 11.83 7.09
CA PHE A 721 -11.04 11.90 7.22
C PHE A 721 -10.57 13.34 7.42
N ASP A 722 -9.42 13.52 8.09
CA ASP A 722 -8.83 14.84 8.32
C ASP A 722 -8.11 15.38 7.07
N SER A 723 -7.71 14.46 6.19
CA SER A 723 -7.13 14.70 4.88
C SER A 723 -8.01 14.06 3.81
N GLU A 724 -7.93 14.57 2.59
CA GLU A 724 -8.69 14.03 1.47
C GLU A 724 -8.36 12.56 1.22
N ARG A 725 -9.40 11.82 0.85
CA ARG A 725 -9.33 10.40 0.46
C ARG A 725 -10.09 10.25 -0.84
N ILE A 726 -9.39 10.53 -1.94
CA ILE A 726 -9.98 10.55 -3.28
C ILE A 726 -9.35 9.46 -4.11
N HIS A 727 -10.19 8.54 -4.58
CA HIS A 727 -9.84 7.55 -5.59
C HIS A 727 -10.53 7.93 -6.91
N ALA A 728 -9.75 8.12 -7.97
CA ALA A 728 -10.26 8.36 -9.32
C ALA A 728 -9.74 7.29 -10.29
N ALA A 729 -10.65 6.68 -11.05
CA ALA A 729 -10.34 5.64 -12.03
C ALA A 729 -11.07 5.89 -13.35
N VAL A 730 -10.53 5.30 -14.43
CA VAL A 730 -11.09 5.38 -15.80
C VAL A 730 -12.27 4.42 -15.90
N GLY A 731 -13.32 4.85 -16.61
CA GLY A 731 -14.58 4.13 -16.74
C GLY A 731 -15.60 4.54 -15.68
N TRP A 732 -16.86 4.20 -15.91
CA TRP A 732 -17.90 4.23 -14.87
C TRP A 732 -17.67 3.15 -13.80
N ARG A 733 -16.90 2.12 -14.14
CA ARG A 733 -16.44 1.04 -13.27
C ARG A 733 -14.94 0.87 -13.40
N ASP A 734 -14.34 0.31 -12.35
CA ASP A 734 -12.90 0.07 -12.32
C ASP A 734 -12.57 -1.32 -12.90
N PHE A 735 -12.60 -1.43 -14.23
CA PHE A 735 -12.07 -2.59 -14.97
C PHE A 735 -10.60 -2.39 -15.40
N GLY A 736 -10.01 -1.27 -15.00
CA GLY A 736 -8.74 -0.76 -15.50
C GLY A 736 -8.85 0.02 -16.81
N SER A 737 -7.83 0.83 -17.10
CA SER A 737 -7.72 1.54 -18.38
C SER A 737 -7.37 0.55 -19.49
N VAL A 738 -8.37 0.12 -20.26
CA VAL A 738 -8.13 -0.64 -21.49
C VAL A 738 -7.29 0.23 -22.43
N ARG A 739 -6.09 -0.25 -22.78
CA ARG A 739 -5.24 0.40 -23.78
C ARG A 739 -5.65 -0.13 -25.15
N ASP A 740 -5.76 0.77 -26.13
CA ASP A 740 -5.95 0.42 -27.53
C ASP A 740 -4.77 -0.37 -28.10
#